data_AF-D8UFC1-F1
#
_entry.id   AF-D8UFC1-F1
#
_cell.length_a   1.000
_cell.length_b   1.000
_cell.length_c   1.000
_cell.angle_alpha   90.00
_cell.angle_beta   90.00
_cell.angle_gamma   90.00
#
_symmetry.space_group_name_H-M   'P 1'
#
loop_
_entity.id
_entity.type
_entity.pdbx_description
1 polymer ?
#
loop_
_entity_poly.entity_id
_entity_poly.type
_entity_poly.pdbx_seq_one_letter_code
_entity_poly.pdbx_strand_id
1 'polypeptide(L)'
;MNECSKLPVIELSICPQWPFAWLNASHSEFQRTFYNCSGLRCSHHPRQRGPHRCWGTPPQDNLAPQHILRGHDSSITAFAMSNGGGLLATGQGGPQADVMIWDLGSLSSKTRFSEHNLEVSSLAFSHDDRLLMSACCRKGAKLVVLDTATMKVVTRAPLEPLKLITAAAWAHGTAAGGRTYTFATAAAADVTIWTLDPYSGQISGKQVVLGSIRREYTSLLFSPDGNWLYCGTASGDVVTINVQRMSVQVGLYHPHPLLFLDPQELPPPYPLVETHVSDYPSPLAHPVCSGGGVGGLLLSPEGGGAVIAAGRDGSLSAFNPAGGAWRELRPFAAAPGSHITSFCLSADRSAFLLGTTQGAVLRLDRTTLQLHTLSQAQGGCTTGVAFAPGQSDAVAVSSSDGSVAVWSVQDFTMQCKAQEPSQAGGALCCAMTRDAIVSGWADGHIRCHARTGGGALCAPLWVIPGAHSLAHSVGVTAMKLAHGGGFLLTGGAGGELRCWDLRSREMAAHMKLHMEKLVDVAVMADDKHVVAASEDRSWSLWELGCEKARVTWRSNSMIRGLAVSPDKARDGIGWGVSVVTITLDRKVQMWDVRGPEPRWTKVEAHGVEGGCVASDNRGVVFATGGADNAVKVFDWHNGNEVAAATVHSAPVAKLAFSPDDRTIVSVAVDGTLAFWQLMRFLSQQQQVNPSPHPPLPRPVHTYKNVLVATHP
;
A
#
# COMPACT_ATOMS: atom_id res chain seq x y z
N MET A 1 -11.05 13.84 -13.66
CA MET A 1 -9.83 13.02 -13.80
C MET A 1 -9.23 13.32 -15.16
N ASN A 2 -8.18 14.15 -15.21
CA ASN A 2 -7.04 14.07 -16.11
C ASN A 2 -6.18 15.33 -15.92
N GLU A 3 -4.88 15.11 -15.76
CA GLU A 3 -3.79 16.08 -15.73
C GLU A 3 -3.73 17.08 -14.56
N CYS A 4 -3.04 16.68 -13.50
CA CYS A 4 -2.11 17.58 -12.81
C CYS A 4 -0.93 16.77 -12.27
N SER A 5 0.11 16.65 -13.09
CA SER A 5 1.39 16.03 -12.78
C SER A 5 2.19 16.89 -11.79
N LYS A 6 1.94 16.71 -10.50
CA LYS A 6 3.00 16.72 -9.49
C LYS A 6 2.92 15.37 -8.79
N LEU A 7 3.93 14.56 -9.07
CA LEU A 7 4.00 13.16 -8.73
C LEU A 7 4.16 12.95 -7.21
N PRO A 8 3.69 11.82 -6.66
CA PRO A 8 3.64 11.58 -5.21
C PRO A 8 5.03 11.42 -4.58
N VAL A 9 5.21 11.97 -3.38
CA VAL A 9 6.41 11.77 -2.54
C VAL A 9 6.24 10.45 -1.81
N ILE A 10 6.87 9.38 -2.26
CA ILE A 10 6.64 8.05 -1.69
C ILE A 10 7.53 7.76 -0.50
N GLU A 11 6.92 7.06 0.44
CA GLU A 11 7.35 6.90 1.82
C GLU A 11 7.81 5.47 2.07
N LEU A 12 9.05 5.32 2.53
CA LEU A 12 9.57 4.06 3.05
C LEU A 12 9.55 4.11 4.57
N SER A 13 8.84 3.17 5.18
CA SER A 13 8.79 3.05 6.64
C SER A 13 9.82 2.02 7.11
N ILE A 14 10.68 2.42 8.04
CA ILE A 14 11.77 1.59 8.56
C ILE A 14 11.77 1.64 10.09
N CYS A 15 11.86 0.46 10.72
CA CYS A 15 12.01 0.36 12.16
C CYS A 15 13.50 0.29 12.52
N PRO A 16 14.09 1.24 13.27
CA PRO A 16 15.53 1.25 13.55
C PRO A 16 16.04 0.07 14.40
N GLN A 17 15.14 -0.70 15.02
CA GLN A 17 15.48 -1.93 15.75
C GLN A 17 15.53 -3.18 14.85
N TRP A 18 15.13 -3.05 13.58
CA TRP A 18 14.99 -4.16 12.63
C TRP A 18 15.49 -3.74 11.24
N PRO A 19 16.35 -4.50 10.57
CA PRO A 19 16.74 -4.20 9.20
C PRO A 19 15.64 -4.64 8.22
N PHE A 20 14.42 -4.13 8.38
CA PHE A 20 13.31 -4.34 7.44
C PHE A 20 12.82 -2.98 6.96
N ALA A 21 12.78 -2.81 5.64
CA ALA A 21 12.20 -1.67 4.97
C ALA A 21 10.94 -2.14 4.24
N TRP A 22 9.80 -1.51 4.51
CA TRP A 22 8.54 -1.78 3.82
C TRP A 22 8.21 -0.63 2.89
N LEU A 23 7.69 -0.99 1.72
CA LEU A 23 7.35 -0.04 0.67
C LEU A 23 5.84 0.03 0.51
N ASN A 24 5.25 1.17 0.86
CA ASN A 24 3.87 1.48 0.49
C ASN A 24 3.86 1.96 -0.97
N ALA A 25 3.67 1.05 -1.92
CA ALA A 25 3.38 1.41 -3.32
C ALA A 25 1.99 0.91 -3.70
N SER A 26 1.05 1.85 -3.85
CA SER A 26 -0.36 1.58 -4.10
C SER A 26 -0.80 1.72 -5.57
N HIS A 27 0.13 1.74 -6.52
CA HIS A 27 -0.26 1.75 -7.94
C HIS A 27 -0.49 0.34 -8.49
N SER A 28 -1.71 0.11 -8.97
CA SER A 28 -2.27 -1.16 -9.45
C SER A 28 -1.82 -1.58 -10.86
N GLU A 29 -0.81 -0.96 -11.44
CA GLU A 29 -0.27 -1.36 -12.74
C GLU A 29 1.20 -1.73 -12.59
N PHE A 30 1.46 -3.05 -12.52
CA PHE A 30 2.77 -3.68 -12.48
C PHE A 30 3.56 -3.58 -11.17
N GLN A 31 3.02 -4.13 -10.08
CA GLN A 31 3.83 -4.55 -8.93
C GLN A 31 4.72 -5.76 -9.30
N ARG A 32 5.89 -5.51 -9.91
CA ARG A 32 6.98 -6.49 -10.06
C ARG A 32 8.08 -6.20 -9.03
N THR A 33 7.81 -6.48 -7.76
CA THR A 33 8.77 -6.25 -6.66
C THR A 33 9.59 -7.51 -6.41
N PHE A 34 10.63 -7.73 -7.22
CA PHE A 34 11.56 -8.84 -6.99
C PHE A 34 12.59 -8.46 -5.93
N TYR A 35 12.73 -9.23 -4.84
CA TYR A 35 14.06 -9.48 -4.26
C TYR A 35 14.20 -10.81 -3.54
N ASN A 36 15.43 -11.30 -3.66
CA ASN A 36 16.00 -12.52 -3.12
C ASN A 36 17.02 -12.12 -2.06
N CYS A 37 16.59 -12.03 -0.80
CA CYS A 37 17.48 -11.75 0.34
C CYS A 37 18.24 -13.02 0.72
N SER A 38 19.25 -13.41 -0.07
CA SER A 38 20.13 -14.55 0.27
C SER A 38 21.35 -14.15 1.13
N GLY A 39 21.50 -12.88 1.50
CA GLY A 39 22.75 -12.32 2.02
C GLY A 39 22.82 -11.92 3.50
N LEU A 40 21.77 -12.07 4.32
CA LEU A 40 21.89 -11.83 5.77
C LEU A 40 22.70 -12.95 6.44
N ARG A 41 24.03 -12.84 6.40
CA ARG A 41 24.92 -13.54 7.35
C ARG A 41 25.24 -12.59 8.48
N CYS A 42 24.85 -12.93 9.71
CA CYS A 42 25.58 -12.45 10.88
C CYS A 42 27.04 -12.86 10.69
N SER A 43 27.94 -11.89 10.59
CA SER A 43 29.38 -12.15 10.51
C SER A 43 29.83 -12.91 11.76
N HIS A 44 30.24 -14.16 11.56
CA HIS A 44 31.00 -14.90 12.57
C HIS A 44 32.35 -14.20 12.73
N HIS A 45 32.50 -13.35 13.74
CA HIS A 45 33.81 -12.99 14.26
C HIS A 45 34.28 -14.12 15.20
N PRO A 46 35.30 -14.91 14.85
CA PRO A 46 35.86 -15.90 15.77
C PRO A 46 36.81 -15.13 16.70
N ARG A 47 36.29 -14.69 17.85
CA ARG A 47 36.98 -14.25 19.09
C ARG A 47 36.24 -13.06 19.69
N GLN A 48 35.10 -13.30 20.34
CA GLN A 48 34.76 -12.75 21.65
C GLN A 48 33.59 -13.57 22.21
N ARG A 49 33.86 -14.37 23.25
CA ARG A 49 32.81 -15.02 24.06
C ARG A 49 32.15 -13.91 24.89
N GLY A 50 30.98 -13.46 24.47
CA GLY A 50 30.03 -12.66 25.25
C GLY A 50 28.62 -13.20 25.01
N PRO A 51 27.67 -13.06 25.96
CA PRO A 51 26.40 -13.77 25.90
C PRO A 51 25.62 -13.36 24.64
N HIS A 52 25.26 -14.37 23.84
CA HIS A 52 24.46 -14.23 22.63
C HIS A 52 23.12 -13.57 22.96
N ARG A 53 22.95 -12.29 22.58
CA ARG A 53 21.61 -11.70 22.44
C ARG A 53 21.05 -12.12 21.10
N CYS A 54 20.30 -13.22 21.11
CA CYS A 54 19.39 -13.56 20.04
C CYS A 54 18.33 -12.47 19.97
N TRP A 55 18.25 -11.75 18.86
CA TRP A 55 17.17 -10.81 18.59
C TRP A 55 15.94 -11.62 18.16
N GLY A 56 15.19 -12.08 19.17
CA GLY A 56 13.87 -12.65 18.95
C GLY A 56 12.89 -11.57 18.52
N THR A 57 11.87 -11.97 17.76
CA THR A 57 10.67 -11.15 17.56
C THR A 57 10.06 -10.84 18.93
N PRO A 58 10.02 -9.57 19.40
CA PRO A 58 9.38 -9.21 20.64
C PRO A 58 7.85 -9.37 20.53
N PRO A 59 7.15 -9.46 21.66
CA PRO A 59 5.69 -9.50 21.71
C PRO A 59 5.07 -8.26 21.05
N GLN A 60 3.80 -8.38 20.64
CA GLN A 60 2.98 -7.37 19.96
C GLN A 60 2.93 -5.97 20.62
N ASP A 61 3.43 -5.81 21.85
CA ASP A 61 3.23 -4.63 22.69
C ASP A 61 4.33 -3.54 22.60
N ASN A 62 5.37 -3.70 21.77
CA ASN A 62 6.47 -2.73 21.69
C ASN A 62 6.80 -2.34 20.23
N LEU A 63 5.87 -1.67 19.57
CA LEU A 63 6.14 -1.01 18.28
C LEU A 63 7.03 0.22 18.52
N ALA A 64 8.33 0.05 18.34
CA ALA A 64 9.27 1.17 18.27
C ALA A 64 8.88 2.12 17.13
N PRO A 65 9.09 3.45 17.27
CA PRO A 65 8.72 4.43 16.26
C PRO A 65 9.39 4.10 14.92
N GLN A 66 8.58 3.93 13.87
CA GLN A 66 9.08 3.77 12.51
C GLN A 66 9.40 5.16 11.92
N HIS A 67 10.47 5.22 11.13
CA HIS A 67 10.89 6.43 10.46
C HIS A 67 10.54 6.36 8.98
N ILE A 68 9.97 7.46 8.48
CA ILE A 68 9.57 7.60 7.10
C ILE A 68 10.66 8.35 6.34
N LEU A 69 11.23 7.70 5.32
CA LEU A 69 12.17 8.35 4.40
C LEU A 69 11.42 8.98 3.24
N ARG A 70 11.69 10.27 3.00
CA ARG A 70 11.07 11.08 1.93
C ARG A 70 12.14 11.63 1.01
N GLY A 71 11.91 11.57 -0.30
CA GLY A 71 12.82 12.19 -1.29
C GLY A 71 12.63 11.74 -2.74
N HIS A 72 11.92 10.64 -2.98
CA HIS A 72 11.51 10.25 -4.33
C HIS A 72 10.40 11.15 -4.84
N ASP A 73 10.44 11.40 -6.14
CA ASP A 73 9.47 12.25 -6.83
C ASP A 73 8.40 11.42 -7.56
N SER A 74 8.38 10.08 -7.45
CA SER A 74 7.39 9.21 -8.11
C SER A 74 7.36 7.82 -7.44
N SER A 75 6.58 6.89 -8.02
CA SER A 75 6.48 5.47 -7.64
C SER A 75 7.86 4.86 -7.35
N ILE A 76 8.08 4.31 -6.15
CA ILE A 76 9.27 3.50 -5.92
C ILE A 76 8.97 2.10 -6.48
N THR A 77 9.77 1.67 -7.45
CA THR A 77 9.56 0.46 -8.24
C THR A 77 10.52 -0.65 -7.85
N ALA A 78 11.67 -0.30 -7.26
CA ALA A 78 12.65 -1.24 -6.73
C ALA A 78 13.26 -0.72 -5.43
N PHE A 79 13.63 -1.63 -4.54
CA PHE A 79 14.48 -1.32 -3.39
C PHE A 79 15.35 -2.53 -3.07
N ALA A 80 16.50 -2.30 -2.45
CA ALA A 80 17.33 -3.34 -1.87
C ALA A 80 18.06 -2.83 -0.65
N MET A 81 18.36 -3.75 0.26
CA MET A 81 19.11 -3.48 1.47
C MET A 81 20.49 -4.12 1.35
N SER A 82 21.49 -3.47 1.94
CA SER A 82 22.82 -4.02 2.05
C SER A 82 22.82 -5.25 2.98
N ASN A 83 23.72 -6.19 2.74
CA ASN A 83 23.84 -7.42 3.53
C ASN A 83 24.19 -7.13 5.00
N GLY A 84 24.90 -6.05 5.26
CA GLY A 84 25.18 -5.52 6.60
C GLY A 84 24.03 -4.75 7.24
N GLY A 85 22.94 -4.47 6.51
CA GLY A 85 21.76 -3.75 7.01
C GLY A 85 21.97 -2.26 7.28
N GLY A 86 23.08 -1.68 6.80
CA GLY A 86 23.43 -0.27 7.03
C GLY A 86 22.97 0.67 5.92
N LEU A 87 22.84 0.17 4.69
CA LEU A 87 22.41 0.96 3.53
C LEU A 87 21.12 0.41 2.94
N LEU A 88 20.30 1.32 2.43
CA LEU A 88 19.10 1.01 1.64
C LEU A 88 19.19 1.73 0.30
N ALA A 89 19.08 1.00 -0.80
CA ALA A 89 18.97 1.56 -2.15
C ALA A 89 17.51 1.49 -2.61
N THR A 90 17.06 2.51 -3.31
CA THR A 90 15.65 2.67 -3.71
C THR A 90 15.60 3.32 -5.08
N GLY A 91 14.74 2.82 -5.96
CA GLY A 91 14.69 3.18 -7.37
C GLY A 91 13.29 3.62 -7.77
N GLN A 92 13.22 4.71 -8.50
CA GLN A 92 11.99 5.35 -8.91
C GLN A 92 11.49 4.84 -10.28
N GLY A 93 10.18 4.95 -10.50
CA GLY A 93 9.52 4.78 -11.78
C GLY A 93 9.23 6.11 -12.46
N GLY A 94 9.29 6.13 -13.80
CA GLY A 94 8.96 7.30 -14.61
C GLY A 94 10.11 7.79 -15.50
N PRO A 95 9.91 8.90 -16.22
CA PRO A 95 10.96 9.54 -17.00
C PRO A 95 12.03 10.14 -16.07
N GLN A 96 13.32 9.94 -16.41
CA GLN A 96 14.46 10.30 -15.54
C GLN A 96 14.34 9.69 -14.14
N ALA A 97 14.37 8.36 -14.09
CA ALA A 97 14.23 7.63 -12.84
C ALA A 97 15.49 7.78 -11.97
N ASP A 98 15.24 8.15 -10.72
CA ASP A 98 16.27 8.32 -9.71
C ASP A 98 16.50 7.05 -8.91
N VAL A 99 17.75 6.88 -8.53
CA VAL A 99 18.14 5.92 -7.49
C VAL A 99 18.67 6.71 -6.30
N MET A 100 18.09 6.44 -5.14
CA MET A 100 18.51 7.03 -3.87
C MET A 100 19.12 5.97 -2.98
N ILE A 101 20.26 6.30 -2.38
CA ILE A 101 20.93 5.49 -1.36
C ILE A 101 20.77 6.20 -0.03
N TRP A 102 20.21 5.48 0.94
CA TRP A 102 19.93 5.92 2.30
C TRP A 102 20.89 5.27 3.27
N ASP A 103 21.31 6.04 4.27
CA ASP A 103 21.99 5.52 5.44
C ASP A 103 20.96 5.26 6.54
N LEU A 104 20.82 4.01 6.93
CA LEU A 104 19.86 3.60 7.95
C LEU A 104 20.32 4.00 9.36
N GLY A 105 21.61 4.25 9.57
CA GLY A 105 22.12 4.74 10.84
C GLY A 105 21.77 6.21 11.11
N SER A 106 21.82 7.06 10.08
CA SER A 106 21.49 8.50 10.18
C SER A 106 20.09 8.85 9.67
N LEU A 107 19.37 7.89 9.09
CA LEU A 107 18.04 8.08 8.48
C LEU A 107 18.01 9.21 7.45
N SER A 108 19.07 9.33 6.65
CA SER A 108 19.23 10.38 5.65
C SER A 108 19.70 9.85 4.30
N SER A 109 19.37 10.56 3.23
CA SER A 109 19.85 10.24 1.88
C SER A 109 21.34 10.56 1.78
N LYS A 110 22.17 9.55 1.48
CA LYS A 110 23.59 9.74 1.17
C LYS A 110 23.79 10.29 -0.23
N THR A 111 23.06 9.78 -1.21
CA THR A 111 23.23 10.17 -2.62
C THR A 111 21.95 9.92 -3.39
N ARG A 112 21.67 10.83 -4.33
CA ARG A 112 20.62 10.72 -5.36
C ARG A 112 21.31 10.78 -6.71
N PHE A 113 21.04 9.84 -7.60
CA PHE A 113 21.59 9.87 -8.95
C PHE A 113 20.55 9.47 -10.01
N SER A 114 20.65 10.10 -11.17
CA SER A 114 19.62 10.15 -12.22
C SER A 114 20.16 9.63 -13.56
N GLU A 115 20.73 8.43 -13.56
CA GLU A 115 21.39 7.86 -14.76
C GLU A 115 20.42 7.08 -15.67
N HIS A 116 19.25 6.71 -15.14
CA HIS A 116 18.25 5.95 -15.88
C HIS A 116 17.24 6.90 -16.53
N ASN A 117 17.10 6.80 -17.85
CA ASN A 117 16.14 7.63 -18.59
C ASN A 117 14.69 7.25 -18.30
N LEU A 118 14.46 6.02 -17.83
CA LEU A 118 13.16 5.41 -17.58
C LEU A 118 13.23 4.61 -16.27
N GLU A 119 12.10 4.06 -15.86
CA GLU A 119 11.88 3.24 -14.66
C GLU A 119 13.02 2.28 -14.25
N VAL A 120 13.41 2.35 -12.98
CA VAL A 120 14.35 1.41 -12.35
C VAL A 120 13.59 0.14 -11.97
N SER A 121 13.99 -0.98 -12.54
CA SER A 121 13.29 -2.28 -12.40
C SER A 121 13.90 -3.20 -11.35
N SER A 122 15.20 -3.07 -11.07
CA SER A 122 15.91 -3.97 -10.18
C SER A 122 17.16 -3.27 -9.61
N LEU A 123 17.43 -3.50 -8.33
CA LEU A 123 18.52 -2.89 -7.56
C LEU A 123 19.18 -3.93 -6.67
N ALA A 124 20.42 -4.35 -6.89
CA ALA A 124 21.04 -5.39 -6.05
C ALA A 124 22.39 -4.94 -5.49
N PHE A 125 22.60 -5.13 -4.19
CA PHE A 125 23.92 -5.02 -3.58
C PHE A 125 24.77 -6.26 -3.88
N SER A 126 26.07 -6.08 -4.08
CA SER A 126 27.04 -7.18 -4.12
C SER A 126 27.10 -7.89 -2.77
N HIS A 127 27.61 -9.12 -2.77
CA HIS A 127 27.72 -9.96 -1.58
C HIS A 127 28.55 -9.34 -0.44
N ASP A 128 29.38 -8.33 -0.72
CA ASP A 128 30.25 -7.62 0.23
C ASP A 128 29.84 -6.15 0.44
N ASP A 129 28.67 -5.76 -0.07
CA ASP A 129 28.10 -4.41 -0.02
C ASP A 129 28.92 -3.31 -0.70
N ARG A 130 30.01 -3.63 -1.41
CA ARG A 130 30.86 -2.63 -2.10
C ARG A 130 30.26 -2.08 -3.38
N LEU A 131 29.44 -2.86 -4.07
CA LEU A 131 28.84 -2.47 -5.34
C LEU A 131 27.32 -2.50 -5.25
N LEU A 132 26.69 -1.55 -5.91
CA LEU A 132 25.25 -1.51 -6.14
C LEU A 132 25.00 -1.57 -7.65
N MET A 133 24.21 -2.54 -8.09
CA MET A 133 23.74 -2.64 -9.47
C MET A 133 22.34 -2.04 -9.56
N SER A 134 22.11 -1.22 -10.57
CA SER A 134 20.80 -0.70 -10.95
C SER A 134 20.50 -1.00 -12.41
N ALA A 135 19.30 -1.50 -12.68
CA ALA A 135 18.86 -1.95 -14.00
C ALA A 135 17.51 -1.33 -14.37
N CYS A 136 17.40 -0.84 -15.61
CA CYS A 136 16.19 -0.22 -16.16
C CYS A 136 15.55 -1.12 -17.22
N CYS A 137 14.22 -1.25 -17.22
CA CYS A 137 13.52 -2.25 -18.00
C CYS A 137 12.98 -1.80 -19.37
N ARG A 138 13.04 -0.53 -19.76
CA ARG A 138 12.39 -0.05 -21.02
C ARG A 138 13.40 0.45 -22.08
N LYS A 139 12.89 0.84 -23.26
CA LYS A 139 13.68 1.31 -24.43
C LYS A 139 14.89 2.15 -23.99
N GLY A 140 16.10 1.70 -24.35
CA GLY A 140 17.34 2.29 -23.86
C GLY A 140 17.80 1.74 -22.50
N ALA A 141 17.52 0.46 -22.23
CA ALA A 141 17.93 -0.24 -21.01
C ALA A 141 19.44 -0.08 -20.77
N LYS A 142 19.75 0.48 -19.60
CA LYS A 142 21.12 0.68 -19.12
C LYS A 142 21.27 -0.08 -17.82
N LEU A 143 22.40 -0.76 -17.69
CA LEU A 143 22.87 -1.29 -16.44
C LEU A 143 23.96 -0.37 -15.90
N VAL A 144 23.77 0.08 -14.67
CA VAL A 144 24.68 1.00 -13.99
C VAL A 144 25.17 0.30 -12.73
N VAL A 145 26.48 0.27 -12.54
CA VAL A 145 27.08 -0.24 -11.30
C VAL A 145 27.77 0.91 -10.58
N LEU A 146 27.48 1.06 -9.30
CA LEU A 146 28.04 2.07 -8.43
C LEU A 146 28.90 1.44 -7.35
N ASP A 147 29.95 2.14 -6.97
CA ASP A 147 30.72 1.87 -5.77
C ASP A 147 30.03 2.56 -4.59
N THR A 148 29.66 1.79 -3.56
CA THR A 148 28.89 2.25 -2.40
C THR A 148 29.71 3.05 -1.40
N ALA A 149 31.05 2.94 -1.45
CA ALA A 149 31.95 3.69 -0.57
C ALA A 149 32.23 5.09 -1.14
N THR A 150 32.44 5.18 -2.45
CA THR A 150 32.74 6.45 -3.14
C THR A 150 31.50 7.14 -3.72
N MET A 151 30.38 6.42 -3.83
CA MET A 151 29.14 6.85 -4.50
C MET A 151 29.35 7.27 -5.95
N LYS A 152 30.35 6.69 -6.62
CA LYS A 152 30.66 6.95 -8.03
C LYS A 152 30.23 5.79 -8.92
N VAL A 153 29.85 6.11 -10.14
CA VAL A 153 29.55 5.12 -11.18
C VAL A 153 30.85 4.45 -11.61
N VAL A 154 30.90 3.12 -11.46
CA VAL A 154 32.02 2.27 -11.88
C VAL A 154 31.89 1.92 -13.36
N THR A 155 30.70 1.52 -13.79
CA THR A 155 30.45 1.17 -15.20
C THR A 155 29.03 1.48 -15.64
N ARG A 156 28.90 1.74 -16.96
CA ARG A 156 27.64 1.92 -17.66
C ARG A 156 27.63 0.95 -18.83
N ALA A 157 26.87 -0.13 -18.73
CA ALA A 157 26.72 -1.09 -19.81
C ALA A 157 25.41 -0.81 -20.56
N PRO A 158 25.47 -0.43 -21.85
CA PRO A 158 24.28 -0.47 -22.69
C PRO A 158 23.87 -1.93 -22.87
N LEU A 159 22.65 -2.26 -22.49
CA LEU A 159 22.05 -3.53 -22.83
C LEU A 159 21.39 -3.39 -24.21
N GLU A 160 21.30 -4.48 -24.97
CA GLU A 160 20.72 -4.44 -26.31
C GLU A 160 19.37 -3.66 -26.29
N PRO A 161 19.19 -2.66 -27.17
CA PRO A 161 18.22 -1.57 -26.98
C PRO A 161 16.73 -1.96 -26.98
N LEU A 162 16.41 -3.24 -27.15
CA LEU A 162 15.05 -3.76 -27.36
C LEU A 162 14.57 -4.77 -26.30
N LYS A 163 15.42 -5.24 -25.37
CA LYS A 163 15.04 -6.33 -24.44
C LYS A 163 14.79 -5.81 -23.03
N LEU A 164 13.61 -6.14 -22.49
CA LEU A 164 13.16 -5.77 -21.15
C LEU A 164 13.87 -6.64 -20.09
N ILE A 165 14.65 -6.02 -19.20
CA ILE A 165 15.25 -6.72 -18.07
C ILE A 165 14.14 -7.07 -17.08
N THR A 166 14.03 -8.35 -16.74
CA THR A 166 13.01 -8.87 -15.83
C THR A 166 13.58 -9.16 -14.45
N ALA A 167 14.85 -9.59 -14.37
CA ALA A 167 15.52 -9.88 -13.10
C ALA A 167 17.04 -9.71 -13.22
N ALA A 168 17.69 -9.37 -12.10
CA ALA A 168 19.14 -9.34 -12.00
C ALA A 168 19.59 -9.82 -10.61
N ALA A 169 20.69 -10.57 -10.57
CA ALA A 169 21.23 -11.13 -9.33
C ALA A 169 22.77 -11.18 -9.35
N TRP A 170 23.39 -10.92 -8.19
CA TRP A 170 24.82 -11.11 -7.99
C TRP A 170 25.14 -12.57 -7.64
N ALA A 171 26.29 -13.05 -8.12
CA ALA A 171 26.85 -14.32 -7.64
C ALA A 171 27.39 -14.17 -6.21
N HIS A 172 27.47 -15.29 -5.49
CA HIS A 172 28.14 -15.33 -4.20
C HIS A 172 29.65 -15.47 -4.42
N GLY A 173 30.41 -14.46 -3.99
CA GLY A 173 31.86 -14.42 -4.12
C GLY A 173 32.39 -13.82 -5.42
N THR A 174 33.70 -13.62 -5.45
CA THR A 174 34.44 -13.02 -6.57
C THR A 174 35.10 -14.10 -7.42
N ALA A 175 34.97 -13.97 -8.74
CA ALA A 175 35.63 -14.85 -9.70
C ALA A 175 37.13 -14.51 -9.80
N ALA A 176 37.92 -15.53 -10.14
CA ALA A 176 39.36 -15.46 -10.42
C ALA A 176 40.18 -14.67 -9.36
N GLY A 177 40.54 -15.33 -8.26
CA GLY A 177 41.52 -14.81 -7.30
C GLY A 177 41.09 -13.57 -6.50
N GLY A 178 39.78 -13.30 -6.41
CA GLY A 178 39.25 -12.23 -5.57
C GLY A 178 38.95 -10.90 -6.30
N ARG A 179 39.25 -10.79 -7.60
CA ARG A 179 39.36 -9.49 -8.28
C ARG A 179 38.15 -9.10 -9.13
N THR A 180 37.39 -10.07 -9.61
CA THR A 180 36.24 -9.81 -10.52
C THR A 180 34.92 -10.24 -9.89
N TYR A 181 33.86 -9.49 -10.17
CA TYR A 181 32.51 -9.81 -9.71
C TYR A 181 31.72 -10.46 -10.84
N THR A 182 30.90 -11.44 -10.50
CA THR A 182 30.01 -12.10 -11.45
C THR A 182 28.57 -11.78 -11.11
N PHE A 183 27.75 -11.47 -12.10
CA PHE A 183 26.31 -11.30 -11.92
C PHE A 183 25.55 -11.77 -13.16
N ALA A 184 24.25 -12.01 -13.03
CA ALA A 184 23.40 -12.42 -14.13
C ALA A 184 22.25 -11.43 -14.32
N THR A 185 21.83 -11.28 -15.57
CA THR A 185 20.62 -10.54 -15.95
C THR A 185 19.76 -11.41 -16.83
N ALA A 186 18.46 -11.41 -16.58
CA ALA A 186 17.45 -11.97 -17.46
C ALA A 186 16.78 -10.84 -18.24
N ALA A 187 16.72 -10.98 -19.55
CA ALA A 187 16.07 -10.03 -20.44
C ALA A 187 15.16 -10.78 -21.42
N ALA A 188 13.85 -10.69 -21.21
CA ALA A 188 12.86 -11.52 -21.89
C ALA A 188 13.23 -13.02 -21.83
N ALA A 189 13.60 -13.61 -22.97
CA ALA A 189 13.97 -15.02 -23.08
C ALA A 189 15.48 -15.31 -22.98
N ASP A 190 16.30 -14.27 -22.80
CA ASP A 190 17.76 -14.41 -22.74
C ASP A 190 18.27 -14.27 -21.31
N VAL A 191 19.26 -15.08 -20.98
CA VAL A 191 20.02 -14.97 -19.73
C VAL A 191 21.47 -14.68 -20.09
N THR A 192 22.01 -13.60 -19.52
CA THR A 192 23.40 -13.18 -19.75
C THR A 192 24.14 -13.18 -18.41
N ILE A 193 25.32 -13.81 -18.39
CA ILE A 193 26.22 -13.79 -17.25
C ILE A 193 27.33 -12.78 -17.54
N TRP A 194 27.50 -11.85 -16.63
CA TRP A 194 28.42 -10.73 -16.71
C TRP A 194 29.57 -10.92 -15.75
N THR A 195 30.75 -10.50 -16.18
CA THR A 195 31.93 -10.35 -15.32
C THR A 195 32.34 -8.89 -15.32
N LEU A 196 32.61 -8.35 -14.13
CA LEU A 196 32.97 -6.96 -13.90
C LEU A 196 34.28 -6.90 -13.14
N ASP A 197 35.23 -6.13 -13.68
CA ASP A 197 36.39 -5.66 -12.92
C ASP A 197 36.08 -4.27 -12.34
N PRO A 198 35.92 -4.14 -11.02
CA PRO A 198 35.52 -2.88 -10.38
C PRO A 198 36.60 -1.80 -10.46
N TYR A 199 37.87 -2.15 -10.67
CA TYR A 199 38.96 -1.17 -10.73
C TYR A 199 39.09 -0.54 -12.11
N SER A 200 38.94 -1.33 -13.17
CA SER A 200 38.98 -0.83 -14.55
C SER A 200 37.62 -0.39 -15.08
N GLY A 201 36.53 -0.80 -14.43
CA GLY A 201 35.16 -0.59 -14.92
C GLY A 201 34.82 -1.43 -16.15
N GLN A 202 35.71 -2.33 -16.57
CA GLN A 202 35.48 -3.21 -17.71
C GLN A 202 34.45 -4.28 -17.36
N ILE A 203 33.46 -4.41 -18.25
CA ILE A 203 32.36 -5.34 -18.12
C ILE A 203 32.30 -6.22 -19.37
N SER A 204 32.18 -7.53 -19.19
CA SER A 204 32.01 -8.48 -20.29
C SER A 204 30.82 -9.41 -20.03
N GLY A 205 29.90 -9.47 -20.98
CA GLY A 205 28.71 -10.32 -20.92
C GLY A 205 28.83 -11.50 -21.86
N LYS A 206 28.46 -12.69 -21.38
CA LYS A 206 28.32 -13.89 -22.19
C LYS A 206 26.88 -14.39 -22.09
N GLN A 207 26.23 -14.59 -23.22
CA GLN A 207 24.88 -15.13 -23.28
C GLN A 207 24.90 -16.64 -23.03
N VAL A 208 23.97 -17.13 -22.22
CA VAL A 208 23.82 -18.56 -21.93
C VAL A 208 23.17 -19.27 -23.13
N VAL A 209 23.67 -20.45 -23.47
CA VAL A 209 23.07 -21.30 -24.51
C VAL A 209 21.86 -22.04 -23.92
N LEU A 210 20.67 -21.50 -24.16
CA LEU A 210 19.40 -22.02 -23.65
C LEU A 210 18.75 -23.10 -24.55
N GLY A 211 19.26 -23.29 -25.78
CA GLY A 211 18.74 -24.29 -26.72
C GLY A 211 17.29 -24.03 -27.13
N SER A 212 16.42 -25.03 -27.02
CA SER A 212 14.98 -24.96 -27.33
C SER A 212 14.14 -24.31 -26.24
N ILE A 213 14.71 -24.09 -25.04
CA ILE A 213 13.99 -23.53 -23.89
C ILE A 213 13.97 -22.02 -24.02
N ARG A 214 12.85 -21.48 -24.51
CA ARG A 214 12.58 -20.04 -24.50
C ARG A 214 11.44 -19.78 -23.53
N ARG A 215 11.76 -19.12 -22.42
CA ARG A 215 10.84 -18.76 -21.34
C ARG A 215 11.10 -17.32 -20.94
N GLU A 216 10.07 -16.59 -20.50
CA GLU A 216 10.31 -15.33 -19.80
C GLU A 216 10.78 -15.66 -18.38
N TYR A 217 11.99 -15.25 -18.03
CA TYR A 217 12.56 -15.51 -16.71
C TYR A 217 12.17 -14.39 -15.76
N THR A 218 11.52 -14.72 -14.65
CA THR A 218 11.00 -13.76 -13.68
C THR A 218 11.93 -13.54 -12.51
N SER A 219 12.70 -14.54 -12.10
CA SER A 219 13.58 -14.43 -10.92
C SER A 219 14.89 -15.18 -11.14
N LEU A 220 15.97 -14.70 -10.52
CA LEU A 220 17.31 -15.28 -10.61
C LEU A 220 17.90 -15.49 -9.22
N LEU A 221 18.61 -16.60 -9.03
CA LEU A 221 19.31 -16.93 -7.80
C LEU A 221 20.59 -17.70 -8.10
N PHE A 222 21.74 -17.20 -7.66
CA PHE A 222 22.97 -17.96 -7.68
C PHE A 222 23.05 -18.94 -6.52
N SER A 223 23.68 -20.09 -6.75
CA SER A 223 24.10 -20.99 -5.68
C SER A 223 25.19 -20.35 -4.81
N PRO A 224 25.35 -20.79 -3.54
CA PRO A 224 26.37 -20.28 -2.63
C PRO A 224 27.81 -20.41 -3.17
N ASP A 225 28.07 -21.40 -4.01
CA ASP A 225 29.36 -21.66 -4.63
C ASP A 225 29.54 -20.94 -5.98
N GLY A 226 28.51 -20.23 -6.46
CA GLY A 226 28.54 -19.49 -7.73
C GLY A 226 28.56 -20.36 -8.99
N ASN A 227 28.51 -21.69 -8.87
CA ASN A 227 28.59 -22.61 -10.01
C ASN A 227 27.26 -22.80 -10.73
N TRP A 228 26.15 -22.56 -10.05
CA TRP A 228 24.79 -22.77 -10.55
C TRP A 228 23.98 -21.47 -10.47
N LEU A 229 23.13 -21.28 -11.46
CA LEU A 229 22.17 -20.21 -11.52
C LEU A 229 20.77 -20.83 -11.69
N TYR A 230 19.88 -20.56 -10.74
CA TYR A 230 18.49 -20.97 -10.78
C TYR A 230 17.64 -19.82 -11.32
N CYS A 231 16.82 -20.13 -12.32
CA CYS A 231 15.98 -19.17 -13.00
C CYS A 231 14.51 -19.59 -12.87
N GLY A 232 13.71 -18.79 -12.17
CA GLY A 232 12.26 -18.96 -12.16
C GLY A 232 11.65 -18.39 -13.43
N THR A 233 10.62 -19.03 -13.97
CA THR A 233 9.98 -18.61 -15.22
C THR A 233 8.56 -18.10 -14.98
N ALA A 234 8.03 -17.37 -15.96
CA ALA A 234 6.62 -16.98 -16.01
C ALA A 234 5.68 -18.18 -16.23
N SER A 235 6.16 -19.30 -16.77
CA SER A 235 5.38 -20.53 -16.95
C SER A 235 5.26 -21.37 -15.68
N GLY A 236 5.99 -21.04 -14.62
CA GLY A 236 5.88 -21.70 -13.32
C GLY A 236 6.89 -22.82 -13.09
N ASP A 237 7.88 -22.93 -13.95
CA ASP A 237 9.01 -23.86 -13.84
C ASP A 237 10.30 -23.16 -13.39
N VAL A 238 11.23 -23.93 -12.81
CA VAL A 238 12.59 -23.49 -12.48
C VAL A 238 13.57 -24.19 -13.41
N VAL A 239 14.41 -23.38 -14.06
CA VAL A 239 15.49 -23.80 -14.95
C VAL A 239 16.82 -23.64 -14.24
N THR A 240 17.65 -24.69 -14.25
CA THR A 240 18.99 -24.67 -13.64
C THR A 240 20.05 -24.52 -14.72
N ILE A 241 20.91 -23.51 -14.58
CA ILE A 241 21.99 -23.20 -15.52
C ILE A 241 23.33 -23.44 -14.84
N ASN A 242 24.23 -24.13 -15.53
CA ASN A 242 25.62 -24.24 -15.11
C ASN A 242 26.41 -23.00 -15.55
N VAL A 243 26.94 -22.24 -14.60
CA VAL A 243 27.63 -20.97 -14.85
C VAL A 243 28.96 -21.17 -15.58
N GLN A 244 29.68 -22.27 -15.31
CA GLN A 244 30.96 -22.56 -15.98
C GLN A 244 30.77 -23.02 -17.42
N ARG A 245 29.77 -23.87 -17.67
CA ARG A 245 29.47 -24.42 -19.00
C ARG A 245 28.62 -23.49 -19.86
N MET A 246 28.03 -22.45 -19.28
CA MET A 246 27.12 -21.52 -19.96
C MET A 246 25.96 -22.24 -20.65
N SER A 247 25.44 -23.31 -20.03
CA SER A 247 24.37 -24.15 -20.58
C SER A 247 23.40 -24.64 -19.52
N VAL A 248 22.18 -24.95 -19.96
CA VAL A 248 21.13 -25.51 -19.10
C VAL A 248 21.49 -26.93 -18.69
N GLN A 249 21.26 -27.27 -17.42
CA GLN A 249 21.36 -28.64 -16.93
C GLN A 249 20.10 -29.42 -17.31
N VAL A 250 20.28 -30.52 -18.04
CA VAL A 250 19.20 -31.46 -18.36
C VAL A 250 19.03 -32.41 -17.17
N GLY A 251 17.83 -32.43 -16.57
CA GLY A 251 17.50 -33.37 -15.51
C GLY A 251 17.32 -34.79 -16.06
N LEU A 252 18.01 -35.77 -15.48
CA LEU A 252 17.70 -37.19 -15.65
C LEU A 252 16.38 -37.48 -14.93
N TYR A 253 15.34 -37.94 -15.64
CA TYR A 253 14.07 -38.38 -15.02
C TYR A 253 13.92 -39.91 -15.08
N HIS A 254 13.44 -40.49 -13.99
CA HIS A 254 12.70 -41.77 -13.97
C HIS A 254 11.18 -41.46 -13.99
N PRO A 255 10.36 -42.12 -14.82
CA PRO A 255 8.96 -41.75 -15.06
C PRO A 255 7.97 -42.53 -14.17
N HIS A 256 6.99 -41.88 -13.53
CA HIS A 256 5.74 -42.52 -13.09
C HIS A 256 4.56 -41.53 -12.95
N PRO A 257 3.44 -41.69 -13.70
CA PRO A 257 2.36 -40.71 -14.00
C PRO A 257 1.44 -40.39 -12.80
N LEU A 258 0.79 -39.21 -12.78
CA LEU A 258 -0.35 -38.95 -11.88
C LEU A 258 -1.53 -38.29 -12.62
N LEU A 259 -2.58 -39.11 -12.77
CA LEU A 259 -3.96 -38.71 -13.01
C LEU A 259 -4.51 -37.85 -11.86
N PHE A 260 -5.19 -36.75 -12.20
CA PHE A 260 -6.03 -35.98 -11.29
C PHE A 260 -7.42 -36.63 -11.15
N LEU A 261 -7.95 -36.67 -9.92
CA LEU A 261 -9.37 -36.89 -9.62
C LEU A 261 -10.01 -35.57 -9.16
N ASP A 262 -11.29 -35.44 -9.49
CA ASP A 262 -12.21 -34.31 -9.34
C ASP A 262 -12.35 -33.80 -7.87
N PRO A 263 -12.53 -32.49 -7.59
CA PRO A 263 -12.44 -31.92 -6.24
C PRO A 263 -13.76 -31.91 -5.43
N GLN A 264 -14.66 -32.89 -5.59
CA GLN A 264 -15.96 -32.86 -4.88
C GLN A 264 -16.20 -33.89 -3.76
N GLU A 265 -15.32 -34.84 -3.52
CA GLU A 265 -15.53 -35.79 -2.42
C GLU A 265 -14.21 -36.08 -1.70
N LEU A 266 -14.07 -35.63 -0.43
CA LEU A 266 -13.59 -36.43 0.71
C LEU A 266 -13.32 -35.56 1.98
N PRO A 267 -13.62 -36.06 3.20
CA PRO A 267 -13.40 -35.37 4.49
C PRO A 267 -12.00 -35.63 5.10
N PRO A 268 -11.55 -34.86 6.12
CA PRO A 268 -10.26 -35.05 6.78
C PRO A 268 -10.30 -36.18 7.84
N PRO A 269 -9.16 -36.72 8.34
CA PRO A 269 -7.75 -36.28 8.17
C PRO A 269 -6.76 -37.40 7.76
N TYR A 270 -5.81 -37.17 6.85
CA TYR A 270 -4.71 -38.12 6.59
C TYR A 270 -3.39 -37.46 6.15
N PRO A 271 -2.24 -38.18 6.27
CA PRO A 271 -0.90 -37.65 6.53
C PRO A 271 -0.07 -37.46 5.25
N LEU A 272 1.17 -36.99 5.44
CA LEU A 272 2.23 -36.78 4.45
C LEU A 272 2.28 -37.90 3.38
N VAL A 273 2.02 -37.52 2.12
CA VAL A 273 2.32 -38.34 0.93
C VAL A 273 3.42 -37.62 0.15
N GLU A 274 4.53 -38.32 -0.09
CA GLU A 274 5.54 -37.91 -1.07
C GLU A 274 4.94 -38.06 -2.47
N THR A 275 4.58 -36.95 -3.12
CA THR A 275 4.00 -36.95 -4.46
C THR A 275 5.09 -36.75 -5.50
N HIS A 276 5.36 -37.80 -6.28
CA HIS A 276 6.29 -37.77 -7.41
C HIS A 276 5.59 -37.19 -8.67
N VAL A 277 6.21 -36.15 -9.25
CA VAL A 277 5.70 -35.33 -10.37
C VAL A 277 6.00 -35.98 -11.72
N SER A 278 5.01 -36.07 -12.63
CA SER A 278 5.21 -36.81 -13.89
C SER A 278 4.40 -36.38 -15.11
N ASP A 279 3.56 -35.35 -15.05
CA ASP A 279 2.84 -34.88 -16.23
C ASP A 279 3.19 -33.43 -16.59
N TYR A 280 4.41 -33.21 -17.10
CA TYR A 280 4.79 -32.00 -17.83
C TYR A 280 5.67 -32.33 -19.06
N PRO A 281 5.40 -31.74 -20.24
CA PRO A 281 6.04 -32.14 -21.50
C PRO A 281 7.46 -31.61 -21.74
N SER A 282 8.19 -31.13 -20.73
CA SER A 282 9.58 -30.67 -20.91
C SER A 282 10.55 -31.31 -19.91
N PRO A 283 11.45 -32.22 -20.34
CA PRO A 283 12.46 -32.87 -19.49
C PRO A 283 13.61 -31.93 -19.05
N LEU A 284 13.42 -30.62 -19.20
CA LEU A 284 14.44 -29.59 -19.08
C LEU A 284 14.12 -28.51 -18.03
N ALA A 285 12.94 -28.57 -17.42
CA ALA A 285 12.48 -27.59 -16.46
C ALA A 285 11.51 -28.23 -15.46
N HIS A 286 11.53 -27.77 -14.21
CA HIS A 286 10.81 -28.40 -13.11
C HIS A 286 9.63 -27.54 -12.65
N PRO A 287 8.39 -28.04 -12.63
CA PRO A 287 7.22 -27.25 -12.25
C PRO A 287 7.23 -26.94 -10.73
N VAL A 288 6.92 -25.70 -10.39
CA VAL A 288 6.81 -25.18 -9.01
C VAL A 288 5.37 -24.74 -8.71
N CYS A 289 4.69 -24.19 -9.71
CA CYS A 289 3.32 -23.72 -9.58
C CYS A 289 2.50 -24.07 -10.81
N SER A 290 1.19 -24.19 -10.59
CA SER A 290 0.22 -24.53 -11.64
C SER A 290 -0.29 -23.29 -12.38
N GLY A 291 -0.12 -22.10 -11.76
CA GLY A 291 -0.53 -20.82 -12.34
C GLY A 291 0.34 -19.64 -11.89
N GLY A 292 0.41 -18.60 -12.73
CA GLY A 292 0.99 -17.29 -12.39
C GLY A 292 2.52 -17.17 -12.45
N GLY A 293 3.26 -18.27 -12.58
CA GLY A 293 4.72 -18.27 -12.69
C GLY A 293 5.45 -18.24 -11.33
N VAL A 294 6.78 -18.36 -11.36
CA VAL A 294 7.62 -18.31 -10.14
C VAL A 294 7.82 -16.84 -9.75
N GLY A 295 7.32 -16.45 -8.58
CA GLY A 295 7.41 -15.09 -8.04
C GLY A 295 8.74 -14.79 -7.34
N GLY A 296 9.34 -15.78 -6.69
CA GLY A 296 10.60 -15.61 -5.95
C GLY A 296 11.36 -16.90 -5.73
N LEU A 297 12.68 -16.78 -5.55
CA LEU A 297 13.59 -17.88 -5.24
C LEU A 297 14.45 -17.50 -4.04
N LEU A 298 14.69 -18.43 -3.12
CA LEU A 298 15.59 -18.26 -1.97
C LEU A 298 16.45 -19.51 -1.75
N LEU A 299 17.61 -19.34 -1.14
CA LEU A 299 18.42 -20.47 -0.66
C LEU A 299 17.94 -20.93 0.71
N SER A 300 17.91 -22.25 0.92
CA SER A 300 17.57 -22.83 2.21
C SER A 300 18.59 -22.44 3.28
N PRO A 301 18.14 -22.03 4.48
CA PRO A 301 19.02 -21.64 5.57
C PRO A 301 19.76 -22.80 6.24
N GLU A 302 19.26 -24.03 6.10
CA GLU A 302 19.72 -25.24 6.81
C GLU A 302 21.04 -25.81 6.28
N GLY A 303 21.61 -25.19 5.24
CA GLY A 303 22.75 -25.75 4.52
C GLY A 303 22.34 -26.90 3.60
N GLY A 304 23.26 -27.35 2.76
CA GLY A 304 23.00 -28.43 1.79
C GLY A 304 22.52 -27.99 0.40
N GLY A 305 22.47 -26.68 0.13
CA GLY A 305 22.23 -26.16 -1.22
C GLY A 305 20.79 -26.23 -1.73
N ALA A 306 19.84 -26.60 -0.87
CA ALA A 306 18.43 -26.62 -1.25
C ALA A 306 17.92 -25.21 -1.60
N VAL A 307 17.05 -25.12 -2.59
CA VAL A 307 16.44 -23.88 -3.09
C VAL A 307 14.94 -23.95 -2.84
N ILE A 308 14.36 -22.82 -2.45
CA ILE A 308 12.94 -22.66 -2.18
C ILE A 308 12.37 -21.72 -3.23
N ALA A 309 11.30 -22.15 -3.88
CA ALA A 309 10.62 -21.41 -4.93
C ALA A 309 9.20 -21.08 -4.49
N ALA A 310 8.84 -19.81 -4.61
CA ALA A 310 7.51 -19.28 -4.35
C ALA A 310 6.77 -19.06 -5.67
N GLY A 311 5.69 -19.80 -5.88
CA GLY A 311 4.75 -19.62 -6.97
C GLY A 311 3.87 -18.40 -6.74
N ARG A 312 3.52 -17.68 -7.81
CA ARG A 312 2.55 -16.56 -7.70
C ARG A 312 1.13 -17.04 -7.39
N ASP A 313 0.83 -18.32 -7.49
CA ASP A 313 -0.43 -18.92 -7.03
C ASP A 313 -0.47 -19.17 -5.51
N GLY A 314 0.61 -18.86 -4.79
CA GLY A 314 0.75 -19.12 -3.36
C GLY A 314 1.65 -20.31 -3.03
N SER A 315 1.92 -21.20 -4.00
CA SER A 315 2.64 -22.45 -3.72
C SER A 315 4.07 -22.21 -3.24
N LEU A 316 4.56 -23.06 -2.33
CA LEU A 316 5.95 -23.04 -1.87
C LEU A 316 6.55 -24.44 -2.00
N SER A 317 7.56 -24.54 -2.87
CA SER A 317 8.27 -25.78 -3.15
C SER A 317 9.73 -25.67 -2.76
N ALA A 318 10.34 -26.74 -2.25
CA ALA A 318 11.79 -26.80 -2.08
C ALA A 318 12.40 -27.94 -2.89
N PHE A 319 13.63 -27.74 -3.32
CA PHE A 319 14.36 -28.74 -4.09
C PHE A 319 15.82 -28.78 -3.71
N ASN A 320 16.42 -29.97 -3.71
CA ASN A 320 17.85 -30.13 -3.51
C ASN A 320 18.54 -30.42 -4.85
N PRO A 321 19.32 -29.47 -5.39
CA PRO A 321 20.01 -29.64 -6.67
C PRO A 321 21.14 -30.69 -6.62
N ALA A 322 21.65 -31.05 -5.45
CA ALA A 322 22.75 -32.02 -5.31
C ALA A 322 22.30 -33.50 -5.35
N GLY A 323 21.00 -33.78 -5.20
CA GLY A 323 20.48 -35.15 -5.04
C GLY A 323 19.32 -35.54 -5.94
N GLY A 324 18.85 -34.64 -6.82
CA GLY A 324 17.74 -34.91 -7.75
C GLY A 324 16.36 -35.12 -7.10
N ALA A 325 16.27 -35.19 -5.77
CA ALA A 325 15.03 -35.33 -5.04
C ALA A 325 14.35 -33.96 -4.82
N TRP A 326 13.16 -33.81 -5.40
CA TRP A 326 12.26 -32.69 -5.17
C TRP A 326 11.39 -32.99 -3.96
N ARG A 327 11.25 -32.01 -3.05
CA ARG A 327 10.36 -32.12 -1.91
C ARG A 327 9.44 -30.91 -1.86
N GLU A 328 8.22 -31.10 -2.31
CA GLU A 328 7.18 -30.09 -2.12
C GLU A 328 6.97 -29.87 -0.61
N LEU A 329 7.23 -28.64 -0.14
CA LEU A 329 7.16 -28.34 1.30
C LEU A 329 5.72 -28.13 1.76
N ARG A 330 4.83 -27.77 0.83
CA ARG A 330 3.35 -27.86 0.80
C ARG A 330 2.84 -26.76 -0.13
N PRO A 331 1.77 -26.99 -0.90
CA PRO A 331 1.04 -25.89 -1.51
C PRO A 331 0.30 -25.13 -0.40
N PHE A 332 0.60 -23.84 -0.25
CA PHE A 332 -0.18 -22.94 0.60
C PHE A 332 -0.92 -21.97 -0.31
N ALA A 333 -2.24 -22.00 -0.33
CA ALA A 333 -2.95 -20.88 -0.96
C ALA A 333 -2.83 -19.70 0.01
N ALA A 334 -2.00 -18.71 -0.33
CA ALA A 334 -1.96 -17.40 0.32
C ALA A 334 -3.27 -16.65 0.04
N ALA A 335 -4.39 -17.16 0.55
CA ALA A 335 -5.77 -16.76 0.23
C ALA A 335 -6.18 -16.91 -1.26
N PRO A 336 -7.46 -17.21 -1.55
CA PRO A 336 -7.96 -17.27 -2.93
C PRO A 336 -7.77 -15.92 -3.65
N GLY A 337 -7.09 -15.93 -4.81
CA GLY A 337 -6.95 -14.75 -5.67
C GLY A 337 -5.89 -13.72 -5.26
N SER A 338 -5.01 -14.05 -4.30
CA SER A 338 -3.86 -13.22 -3.97
C SER A 338 -2.58 -13.81 -4.58
N HIS A 339 -1.74 -12.95 -5.18
CA HIS A 339 -0.49 -13.38 -5.78
C HIS A 339 0.69 -12.99 -4.90
N ILE A 340 1.63 -13.91 -4.69
CA ILE A 340 2.90 -13.59 -4.01
C ILE A 340 3.72 -12.68 -4.93
N THR A 341 4.00 -11.48 -4.46
CA THR A 341 4.83 -10.49 -5.17
C THR A 341 6.27 -10.52 -4.68
N SER A 342 6.47 -10.70 -3.37
CA SER A 342 7.77 -10.70 -2.73
C SER A 342 7.93 -11.85 -1.74
N PHE A 343 9.16 -12.35 -1.63
CA PHE A 343 9.47 -13.49 -0.77
C PHE A 343 10.86 -13.31 -0.17
N CYS A 344 10.94 -13.28 1.17
CA CYS A 344 12.21 -13.16 1.87
C CYS A 344 12.26 -14.01 3.14
N LEU A 345 13.45 -14.15 3.70
CA LEU A 345 13.68 -14.86 4.96
C LEU A 345 13.73 -13.85 6.11
N SER A 346 13.15 -14.20 7.26
CA SER A 346 13.30 -13.40 8.47
C SER A 346 14.76 -13.32 8.93
N ALA A 347 15.12 -12.27 9.67
CA ALA A 347 16.50 -12.02 10.09
C ALA A 347 17.04 -13.11 11.03
N ASP A 348 16.19 -13.64 11.89
CA ASP A 348 16.46 -14.80 12.77
C ASP A 348 16.40 -16.14 12.03
N ARG A 349 16.05 -16.12 10.73
CA ARG A 349 15.87 -17.30 9.87
C ARG A 349 14.82 -18.27 10.39
N SER A 350 13.89 -17.84 11.25
CA SER A 350 12.85 -18.70 11.83
C SER A 350 11.61 -18.83 10.93
N ALA A 351 11.37 -17.84 10.06
CA ALA A 351 10.18 -17.76 9.23
C ALA A 351 10.50 -17.24 7.82
N PHE A 352 9.60 -17.51 6.88
CA PHE A 352 9.54 -16.82 5.60
C PHE A 352 8.53 -15.68 5.68
N LEU A 353 8.83 -14.55 5.05
CA LEU A 353 7.93 -13.44 4.89
C LEU A 353 7.48 -13.36 3.43
N LEU A 354 6.18 -13.20 3.23
CA LEU A 354 5.52 -13.18 1.93
C LEU A 354 4.74 -11.88 1.81
N GLY A 355 5.00 -11.12 0.75
CA GLY A 355 4.16 -9.99 0.35
C GLY A 355 3.16 -10.42 -0.71
N THR A 356 1.92 -9.97 -0.59
CA THR A 356 0.84 -10.28 -1.53
C THR A 356 0.41 -9.05 -2.33
N THR A 357 -0.15 -9.25 -3.53
CA THR A 357 -0.74 -8.17 -4.35
C THR A 357 -1.88 -7.44 -3.65
N GLN A 358 -2.53 -8.06 -2.67
CA GLN A 358 -3.62 -7.44 -1.92
C GLN A 358 -3.15 -6.64 -0.69
N GLY A 359 -1.83 -6.43 -0.55
CA GLY A 359 -1.26 -5.63 0.54
C GLY A 359 -1.19 -6.35 1.89
N ALA A 360 -1.29 -7.68 1.90
CA ALA A 360 -1.05 -8.48 3.11
C ALA A 360 0.41 -8.95 3.19
N VAL A 361 0.96 -8.89 4.40
CA VAL A 361 2.24 -9.49 4.77
C VAL A 361 1.96 -10.74 5.58
N LEU A 362 2.45 -11.87 5.11
CA LEU A 362 2.29 -13.17 5.75
C LEU A 362 3.63 -13.67 6.26
N ARG A 363 3.61 -14.30 7.43
CA ARG A 363 4.73 -15.01 8.04
C ARG A 363 4.44 -16.50 8.00
N LEU A 364 5.27 -17.25 7.31
CA LEU A 364 5.25 -18.71 7.33
C LEU A 364 6.36 -19.21 8.25
N ASP A 365 5.99 -19.78 9.39
CA ASP A 365 6.97 -20.37 10.31
C ASP A 365 7.62 -21.60 9.69
N ARG A 366 8.94 -21.69 9.73
CA ARG A 366 9.69 -22.75 9.03
C ARG A 366 9.55 -24.12 9.67
N THR A 367 9.41 -24.18 10.99
CA THR A 367 9.36 -25.42 11.76
C THR A 367 7.95 -26.00 11.81
N THR A 368 6.96 -25.15 12.04
CA THR A 368 5.55 -25.55 12.18
C THR A 368 4.82 -25.54 10.84
N LEU A 369 5.36 -24.85 9.82
CA LEU A 369 4.71 -24.59 8.54
C LEU A 369 3.32 -23.92 8.71
N GLN A 370 3.13 -23.19 9.81
CA GLN A 370 1.93 -22.41 10.05
C GLN A 370 2.07 -21.02 9.43
N LEU A 371 1.03 -20.63 8.70
CA LEU A 371 0.93 -19.32 8.05
C LEU A 371 0.18 -18.36 8.98
N HIS A 372 0.82 -17.25 9.31
CA HIS A 372 0.27 -16.19 10.15
C HIS A 372 0.23 -14.89 9.35
N THR A 373 -0.93 -14.23 9.30
CA THR A 373 -1.01 -12.88 8.75
C THR A 373 -0.42 -11.90 9.77
N LEU A 374 0.66 -11.23 9.41
CA LEU A 374 1.27 -10.18 10.25
C LEU A 374 0.55 -8.86 10.08
N SER A 375 0.22 -8.54 8.83
CA SER A 375 -0.42 -7.28 8.49
C SER A 375 -1.25 -7.39 7.22
N GLN A 376 -2.21 -6.47 7.12
CA GLN A 376 -3.12 -6.38 6.00
C GLN A 376 -3.43 -4.91 5.76
N ALA A 377 -3.05 -4.41 4.59
CA ALA A 377 -3.43 -3.09 4.11
C ALA A 377 -4.64 -3.19 3.16
N GLN A 378 -5.21 -2.05 2.79
CA GLN A 378 -6.07 -2.01 1.61
C GLN A 378 -5.21 -1.97 0.35
N GLY A 379 -5.61 -2.72 -0.68
CA GLY A 379 -4.79 -2.90 -1.89
C GLY A 379 -4.94 -1.75 -2.88
N GLY A 380 -6.01 -0.97 -2.78
CA GLY A 380 -6.29 0.16 -3.67
C GLY A 380 -6.44 1.51 -2.96
N CYS A 381 -6.75 2.53 -3.75
CA CYS A 381 -6.94 3.90 -3.28
C CYS A 381 -8.10 3.96 -2.28
N THR A 382 -7.86 4.50 -1.08
CA THR A 382 -8.95 4.72 -0.13
C THR A 382 -9.80 5.91 -0.56
N THR A 383 -11.12 5.75 -0.54
CA THR A 383 -12.08 6.71 -1.11
C THR A 383 -12.91 7.41 -0.04
N GLY A 384 -13.19 6.71 1.07
CA GLY A 384 -14.10 7.18 2.10
C GLY A 384 -13.73 6.64 3.47
N VAL A 385 -14.12 7.40 4.50
CA VAL A 385 -13.89 7.06 5.91
C VAL A 385 -15.08 7.51 6.75
N ALA A 386 -15.53 6.66 7.68
CA ALA A 386 -16.65 6.97 8.55
C ALA A 386 -16.57 6.28 9.92
N PHE A 387 -16.89 7.05 10.96
CA PHE A 387 -17.12 6.54 12.31
C PHE A 387 -18.60 6.18 12.52
N ALA A 388 -18.86 5.25 13.45
CA ALA A 388 -20.21 5.00 13.91
C ALA A 388 -20.62 6.07 14.94
N PRO A 389 -21.88 6.53 14.94
CA PRO A 389 -22.34 7.52 15.91
C PRO A 389 -22.13 7.05 17.36
N GLY A 390 -21.39 7.86 18.13
CA GLY A 390 -21.09 7.60 19.54
C GLY A 390 -20.06 6.49 19.81
N GLN A 391 -19.38 5.98 18.78
CA GLN A 391 -18.33 4.96 18.89
C GLN A 391 -17.02 5.45 18.26
N SER A 392 -15.96 5.51 19.07
CA SER A 392 -14.61 5.93 18.66
C SER A 392 -13.62 4.77 18.60
N ASP A 393 -14.06 3.54 18.87
CA ASP A 393 -13.25 2.33 18.92
C ASP A 393 -12.89 1.78 17.54
N ALA A 394 -13.77 1.99 16.56
CA ALA A 394 -13.60 1.48 15.20
C ALA A 394 -13.94 2.55 14.14
N VAL A 395 -13.36 2.37 12.96
CA VAL A 395 -13.62 3.22 11.78
C VAL A 395 -13.79 2.35 10.53
N ALA A 396 -14.78 2.68 9.69
CA ALA A 396 -14.97 2.05 8.39
C ALA A 396 -14.22 2.82 7.30
N VAL A 397 -13.62 2.09 6.36
CA VAL A 397 -12.85 2.61 5.24
C VAL A 397 -13.28 1.90 3.97
N SER A 398 -13.56 2.67 2.91
CA SER A 398 -13.85 2.15 1.57
C SER A 398 -12.64 2.33 0.63
N SER A 399 -12.45 1.39 -0.29
CA SER A 399 -11.40 1.46 -1.31
C SER A 399 -11.90 1.18 -2.73
N SER A 400 -11.17 1.73 -3.68
CA SER A 400 -11.35 1.52 -5.11
C SER A 400 -11.05 0.08 -5.55
N ASP A 401 -10.38 -0.72 -4.71
CA ASP A 401 -10.13 -2.16 -4.97
C ASP A 401 -11.39 -3.04 -4.83
N GLY A 402 -12.54 -2.43 -4.59
CA GLY A 402 -13.80 -3.13 -4.38
C GLY A 402 -13.88 -3.75 -2.99
N SER A 403 -13.20 -3.15 -2.00
CA SER A 403 -13.28 -3.57 -0.61
C SER A 403 -13.71 -2.46 0.35
N VAL A 404 -14.31 -2.90 1.45
CA VAL A 404 -14.66 -2.05 2.59
C VAL A 404 -14.16 -2.75 3.84
N ALA A 405 -13.42 -2.06 4.68
CA ALA A 405 -12.81 -2.65 5.87
C ALA A 405 -13.11 -1.84 7.13
N VAL A 406 -13.17 -2.53 8.26
CA VAL A 406 -13.29 -1.92 9.60
C VAL A 406 -11.95 -2.03 10.29
N TRP A 407 -11.50 -0.92 10.86
CA TRP A 407 -10.22 -0.80 11.55
C TRP A 407 -10.44 -0.45 13.01
N SER A 408 -9.71 -1.12 13.90
CA SER A 408 -9.60 -0.74 15.30
C SER A 408 -8.76 0.53 15.42
N VAL A 409 -9.27 1.54 16.14
CA VAL A 409 -8.53 2.78 16.42
C VAL A 409 -7.52 2.59 17.56
N GLN A 410 -7.69 1.56 18.39
CA GLN A 410 -6.80 1.27 19.52
C GLN A 410 -5.55 0.51 19.07
N ASP A 411 -5.76 -0.54 18.27
CA ASP A 411 -4.69 -1.47 17.87
C ASP A 411 -4.24 -1.27 16.42
N PHE A 412 -4.92 -0.41 15.66
CA PHE A 412 -4.65 -0.15 14.25
C PHE A 412 -4.74 -1.40 13.36
N THR A 413 -5.48 -2.42 13.81
CA THR A 413 -5.68 -3.68 13.11
C THR A 413 -6.98 -3.66 12.31
N MET A 414 -6.97 -4.32 11.15
CA MET A 414 -8.16 -4.58 10.37
C MET A 414 -8.99 -5.68 11.05
N GLN A 415 -10.21 -5.35 11.47
CA GLN A 415 -11.11 -6.28 12.17
C GLN A 415 -11.94 -7.13 11.20
N CYS A 416 -12.48 -6.52 10.15
CA CYS A 416 -13.19 -7.24 9.09
C CYS A 416 -13.01 -6.54 7.75
N LYS A 417 -13.05 -7.33 6.66
CA LYS A 417 -13.02 -6.85 5.27
C LYS A 417 -14.19 -7.43 4.49
N ALA A 418 -15.00 -6.61 3.85
CA ALA A 418 -15.93 -7.02 2.81
C ALA A 418 -15.23 -6.83 1.46
N GLN A 419 -15.30 -7.84 0.58
CA GLN A 419 -14.80 -7.77 -0.79
C GLN A 419 -15.95 -8.13 -1.73
N GLU A 420 -16.24 -7.24 -2.68
CA GLU A 420 -17.27 -7.48 -3.69
C GLU A 420 -16.64 -7.88 -5.02
N PRO A 421 -17.41 -8.51 -5.94
CA PRO A 421 -16.93 -8.92 -7.24
C PRO A 421 -16.40 -7.74 -8.07
N SER A 422 -15.41 -7.99 -8.93
CA SER A 422 -14.76 -6.97 -9.77
C SER A 422 -15.73 -6.16 -10.64
N GLN A 423 -16.92 -6.69 -10.96
CA GLN A 423 -17.92 -5.99 -11.76
C GLN A 423 -18.67 -4.88 -11.00
N ALA A 424 -18.63 -4.84 -9.67
CA ALA A 424 -19.26 -3.78 -8.88
C ALA A 424 -18.51 -2.43 -8.96
N GLY A 425 -17.28 -2.43 -9.49
CA GLY A 425 -16.37 -1.30 -9.45
C GLY A 425 -15.85 -1.00 -8.04
N GLY A 426 -15.30 0.19 -7.83
CA GLY A 426 -14.78 0.62 -6.54
C GLY A 426 -15.88 1.10 -5.58
N ALA A 427 -15.70 0.87 -4.28
CA ALA A 427 -16.50 1.53 -3.26
C ALA A 427 -16.11 3.00 -3.19
N LEU A 428 -17.06 3.91 -3.34
CA LEU A 428 -16.82 5.36 -3.46
C LEU A 428 -17.00 6.07 -2.12
N CYS A 429 -17.92 5.60 -1.28
CA CYS A 429 -18.18 6.17 0.03
C CYS A 429 -18.67 5.10 1.00
N CYS A 430 -18.53 5.36 2.31
CA CYS A 430 -19.00 4.49 3.36
C CYS A 430 -19.63 5.29 4.50
N ALA A 431 -20.52 4.62 5.24
CA ALA A 431 -21.08 5.04 6.51
C ALA A 431 -21.10 3.83 7.45
N MET A 432 -20.98 4.06 8.75
CA MET A 432 -20.97 2.99 9.74
C MET A 432 -22.07 3.20 10.78
N THR A 433 -22.78 2.12 11.07
CA THR A 433 -23.69 2.01 12.21
C THR A 433 -23.01 1.15 13.29
N ARG A 434 -23.64 0.98 14.45
CA ARG A 434 -23.07 0.15 15.52
C ARG A 434 -22.88 -1.32 15.14
N ASP A 435 -23.72 -1.84 14.24
CA ASP A 435 -23.77 -3.28 13.93
C ASP A 435 -23.45 -3.59 12.46
N ALA A 436 -23.49 -2.58 11.59
CA ALA A 436 -23.32 -2.76 10.15
C ALA A 436 -22.59 -1.59 9.49
N ILE A 437 -21.94 -1.89 8.37
CA ILE A 437 -21.26 -0.96 7.49
C ILE A 437 -22.11 -0.82 6.24
N VAL A 438 -22.37 0.41 5.81
CA VAL A 438 -23.10 0.71 4.59
C VAL A 438 -22.14 1.37 3.61
N SER A 439 -22.11 0.89 2.38
CA SER A 439 -21.17 1.30 1.34
C SER A 439 -21.89 1.65 0.05
N GLY A 440 -21.45 2.73 -0.60
CA GLY A 440 -21.95 3.21 -1.88
C GLY A 440 -20.93 2.95 -2.97
N TRP A 441 -21.38 2.44 -4.12
CA TRP A 441 -20.50 1.87 -5.14
C TRP A 441 -20.62 2.58 -6.48
N ALA A 442 -19.60 2.40 -7.33
CA ALA A 442 -19.55 2.96 -8.67
C ALA A 442 -20.66 2.44 -9.61
N ASP A 443 -21.18 1.24 -9.35
CA ASP A 443 -22.34 0.67 -10.06
C ASP A 443 -23.70 1.27 -9.61
N GLY A 444 -23.69 2.25 -8.70
CA GLY A 444 -24.89 2.92 -8.21
C GLY A 444 -25.70 2.13 -7.19
N HIS A 445 -25.18 1.00 -6.69
CA HIS A 445 -25.83 0.22 -5.64
C HIS A 445 -25.35 0.64 -4.25
N ILE A 446 -26.23 0.48 -3.25
CA ILE A 446 -25.87 0.60 -1.84
C ILE A 446 -25.83 -0.82 -1.26
N ARG A 447 -24.73 -1.17 -0.60
CA ARG A 447 -24.53 -2.49 0.02
C ARG A 447 -24.32 -2.34 1.51
N CYS A 448 -24.83 -3.29 2.27
CA CYS A 448 -24.70 -3.34 3.71
C CYS A 448 -24.09 -4.65 4.17
N HIS A 449 -23.09 -4.57 5.03
CA HIS A 449 -22.33 -5.69 5.56
C HIS A 449 -22.33 -5.64 7.09
N ALA A 450 -22.34 -6.79 7.75
CA ALA A 450 -22.26 -6.88 9.20
C ALA A 450 -20.88 -6.44 9.70
N ARG A 451 -20.82 -5.65 10.78
CA ARG A 451 -19.56 -5.23 11.40
C ARG A 451 -18.84 -6.39 12.09
N THR A 452 -19.60 -7.34 12.62
CA THR A 452 -19.09 -8.51 13.36
C THR A 452 -19.60 -9.81 12.72
N GLY A 453 -18.81 -10.39 11.82
CA GLY A 453 -18.98 -11.76 11.35
C GLY A 453 -17.98 -12.69 12.06
N GLY A 454 -18.31 -13.96 12.24
CA GLY A 454 -17.43 -14.95 12.91
C GLY A 454 -16.13 -15.32 12.17
N GLY A 455 -15.57 -14.40 11.38
CA GLY A 455 -14.34 -14.56 10.59
C GLY A 455 -13.85 -13.21 10.03
N ALA A 456 -12.74 -13.24 9.28
CA ALA A 456 -12.10 -12.02 8.74
C ALA A 456 -12.94 -11.30 7.66
N LEU A 457 -13.94 -11.97 7.08
CA LEU A 457 -14.84 -11.38 6.07
C LEU A 457 -16.13 -10.89 6.71
N CYS A 458 -16.51 -9.64 6.40
CA CYS A 458 -17.79 -9.08 6.86
C CYS A 458 -18.95 -9.75 6.07
N ALA A 459 -19.95 -10.30 6.76
CA ALA A 459 -21.07 -10.99 6.10
C ALA A 459 -22.01 -9.99 5.39
N PRO A 460 -22.45 -10.25 4.14
CA PRO A 460 -23.41 -9.38 3.46
C PRO A 460 -24.79 -9.48 4.13
N LEU A 461 -25.45 -8.34 4.37
CA LEU A 461 -26.77 -8.25 4.99
C LEU A 461 -27.87 -7.95 3.97
N TRP A 462 -27.72 -6.86 3.22
CA TRP A 462 -28.69 -6.44 2.22
C TRP A 462 -28.06 -5.52 1.16
N VAL A 463 -28.74 -5.39 0.03
CA VAL A 463 -28.35 -4.52 -1.09
C VAL A 463 -29.59 -3.74 -1.55
N ILE A 464 -29.44 -2.44 -1.78
CA ILE A 464 -30.42 -1.59 -2.46
C ILE A 464 -29.94 -1.41 -3.90
N PRO A 465 -30.52 -2.11 -4.87
CA PRO A 465 -30.11 -2.02 -6.26
C PRO A 465 -30.58 -0.71 -6.90
N GLY A 466 -29.78 -0.17 -7.83
CA GLY A 466 -30.13 1.02 -8.60
C GLY A 466 -30.38 2.28 -7.76
N ALA A 467 -29.79 2.36 -6.57
CA ALA A 467 -29.95 3.49 -5.66
C ALA A 467 -29.53 4.82 -6.30
N HIS A 468 -28.57 4.81 -7.23
CA HIS A 468 -28.21 5.94 -8.10
C HIS A 468 -27.78 5.44 -9.50
N SER A 469 -28.74 4.86 -10.23
CA SER A 469 -28.54 4.43 -11.62
C SER A 469 -29.41 5.25 -12.58
N LEU A 470 -28.89 6.38 -13.06
CA LEU A 470 -29.49 7.09 -14.19
C LEU A 470 -28.78 6.70 -15.49
N ALA A 471 -29.51 6.73 -16.61
CA ALA A 471 -29.06 6.26 -17.91
C ALA A 471 -27.69 6.79 -18.40
N HIS A 472 -27.21 7.92 -17.86
CA HIS A 472 -25.94 8.55 -18.25
C HIS A 472 -24.97 8.84 -17.08
N SER A 473 -25.38 8.64 -15.83
CA SER A 473 -24.52 8.85 -14.66
C SER A 473 -24.87 7.84 -13.56
N VAL A 474 -23.89 6.99 -13.26
CA VAL A 474 -24.03 5.88 -12.32
C VAL A 474 -22.99 6.05 -11.22
N GLY A 475 -23.41 5.85 -9.97
CA GLY A 475 -22.50 5.80 -8.83
C GLY A 475 -23.00 6.60 -7.64
N VAL A 476 -22.78 6.06 -6.44
CA VAL A 476 -23.07 6.70 -5.15
C VAL A 476 -21.82 7.43 -4.68
N THR A 477 -21.76 8.74 -4.85
CA THR A 477 -20.54 9.54 -4.64
C THR A 477 -20.38 10.05 -3.21
N ALA A 478 -21.47 10.26 -2.48
CA ALA A 478 -21.46 10.73 -1.11
C ALA A 478 -22.53 10.03 -0.26
N MET A 479 -22.27 9.87 1.03
CA MET A 479 -23.19 9.22 1.95
C MET A 479 -23.00 9.72 3.37
N LYS A 480 -24.10 9.90 4.10
CA LYS A 480 -24.08 10.26 5.52
C LYS A 480 -25.26 9.63 6.26
N LEU A 481 -24.99 9.13 7.46
CA LEU A 481 -26.01 8.63 8.38
C LEU A 481 -26.58 9.79 9.21
N ALA A 482 -27.90 9.80 9.43
CA ALA A 482 -28.52 10.71 10.38
C ALA A 482 -28.06 10.40 11.83
N HIS A 483 -28.03 11.39 12.72
CA HIS A 483 -27.56 11.22 14.09
C HIS A 483 -28.42 10.24 14.90
N GLY A 484 -29.73 10.22 14.64
CA GLY A 484 -30.68 9.26 15.18
C GLY A 484 -30.59 7.85 14.58
N GLY A 485 -29.80 7.64 13.53
CA GLY A 485 -29.53 6.32 12.94
C GLY A 485 -30.67 5.68 12.15
N GLY A 486 -31.80 6.37 11.98
CA GLY A 486 -32.96 5.86 11.22
C GLY A 486 -32.86 6.08 9.71
N PHE A 487 -32.23 7.16 9.28
CA PHE A 487 -32.16 7.57 7.88
C PHE A 487 -30.73 7.58 7.34
N LEU A 488 -30.61 7.23 6.06
CA LEU A 488 -29.38 7.28 5.28
C LEU A 488 -29.55 8.25 4.12
N LEU A 489 -28.65 9.21 4.00
CA LEU A 489 -28.60 10.11 2.86
C LEU A 489 -27.53 9.68 1.89
N THR A 490 -27.83 9.78 0.61
CA THR A 490 -26.93 9.41 -0.48
C THR A 490 -26.98 10.44 -1.59
N GLY A 491 -25.81 10.81 -2.08
CA GLY A 491 -25.63 11.66 -3.25
C GLY A 491 -25.18 10.84 -4.45
N GLY A 492 -25.76 11.11 -5.62
CA GLY A 492 -25.42 10.45 -6.87
C GLY A 492 -24.51 11.27 -7.78
N ALA A 493 -23.89 10.58 -8.73
CA ALA A 493 -23.13 11.19 -9.82
C ALA A 493 -23.98 12.12 -10.71
N GLY A 494 -25.30 11.98 -10.71
CA GLY A 494 -26.25 12.82 -11.46
C GLY A 494 -26.84 14.00 -10.70
N GLY A 495 -26.29 14.37 -9.53
CA GLY A 495 -26.75 15.51 -8.74
C GLY A 495 -28.00 15.25 -7.89
N GLU A 496 -28.44 14.00 -7.80
CA GLU A 496 -29.61 13.60 -7.02
C GLU A 496 -29.22 13.28 -5.58
N LEU A 497 -29.97 13.83 -4.64
CA LEU A 497 -29.89 13.55 -3.22
C LEU A 497 -31.10 12.68 -2.84
N ARG A 498 -30.85 11.48 -2.30
CA ARG A 498 -31.90 10.54 -1.88
C ARG A 498 -31.76 10.23 -0.39
N CYS A 499 -32.90 10.20 0.29
CA CYS A 499 -33.03 9.77 1.68
C CYS A 499 -33.69 8.39 1.73
N TRP A 500 -33.07 7.47 2.47
CA TRP A 500 -33.50 6.10 2.63
C TRP A 500 -33.81 5.84 4.09
N ASP A 501 -34.92 5.18 4.39
CA ASP A 501 -35.13 4.61 5.72
C ASP A 501 -34.38 3.29 5.80
N LEU A 502 -33.46 3.16 6.77
CA LEU A 502 -32.62 1.99 6.93
C LEU A 502 -33.39 0.74 7.37
N ARG A 503 -34.54 0.91 8.02
CA ARG A 503 -35.35 -0.22 8.50
C ARG A 503 -36.20 -0.81 7.38
N SER A 504 -36.94 0.02 6.67
CA SER A 504 -37.78 -0.41 5.54
C SER A 504 -36.96 -0.70 4.28
N ARG A 505 -35.83 0.01 4.10
CA ARG A 505 -35.01 0.08 2.87
C ARG A 505 -35.75 0.74 1.71
N GLU A 506 -36.74 1.57 2.02
CA GLU A 506 -37.50 2.34 1.05
C GLU A 506 -36.96 3.77 0.94
N MET A 507 -37.14 4.38 -0.24
CA MET A 507 -36.78 5.77 -0.47
C MET A 507 -37.83 6.67 0.18
N ALA A 508 -37.42 7.42 1.21
CA ALA A 508 -38.28 8.35 1.92
C ALA A 508 -38.39 9.71 1.22
N ALA A 509 -37.31 10.17 0.59
CA ALA A 509 -37.31 11.44 -0.14
C ALA A 509 -36.33 11.43 -1.32
N HIS A 510 -36.69 12.18 -2.36
CA HIS A 510 -35.87 12.39 -3.55
C HIS A 510 -35.79 13.89 -3.84
N MET A 511 -34.57 14.42 -3.88
CA MET A 511 -34.29 15.85 -4.06
C MET A 511 -33.32 16.03 -5.21
N LYS A 512 -33.73 16.79 -6.23
CA LYS A 512 -32.89 17.08 -7.40
C LYS A 512 -32.88 18.58 -7.68
N LEU A 513 -31.69 19.16 -7.59
CA LEU A 513 -31.42 20.56 -7.90
C LEU A 513 -30.08 20.72 -8.62
N HIS A 514 -29.08 19.94 -8.21
CA HIS A 514 -27.75 19.98 -8.76
C HIS A 514 -27.69 19.33 -10.13
N MET A 515 -26.87 19.92 -11.00
CA MET A 515 -26.71 19.49 -12.40
C MET A 515 -25.53 18.54 -12.59
N GLU A 516 -24.57 18.58 -11.67
CA GLU A 516 -23.36 17.79 -11.66
C GLU A 516 -23.33 16.87 -10.43
N LYS A 517 -22.31 16.01 -10.34
CA LYS A 517 -22.18 15.06 -9.22
C LYS A 517 -22.14 15.76 -7.86
N LEU A 518 -22.83 15.14 -6.90
CA LEU A 518 -22.71 15.51 -5.50
C LEU A 518 -21.37 15.04 -4.95
N VAL A 519 -20.64 15.93 -4.31
CA VAL A 519 -19.30 15.64 -3.76
C VAL A 519 -19.37 15.27 -2.28
N ASP A 520 -20.23 15.95 -1.53
CA ASP A 520 -20.39 15.69 -0.10
C ASP A 520 -21.81 16.02 0.38
N VAL A 521 -22.20 15.35 1.46
CA VAL A 521 -23.50 15.52 2.10
C VAL A 521 -23.31 15.54 3.61
N ALA A 522 -23.95 16.49 4.28
CA ALA A 522 -23.92 16.61 5.73
C ALA A 522 -25.34 16.74 6.31
N VAL A 523 -25.55 16.10 7.46
CA VAL A 523 -26.80 16.21 8.23
C VAL A 523 -26.57 17.18 9.36
N MET A 524 -27.53 18.06 9.61
CA MET A 524 -27.52 18.92 10.78
C MET A 524 -27.88 18.13 12.06
N ALA A 525 -27.53 18.66 13.22
CA ALA A 525 -27.80 17.99 14.51
C ALA A 525 -29.31 17.78 14.79
N ASP A 526 -30.19 18.46 14.06
CA ASP A 526 -31.64 18.31 14.19
C ASP A 526 -32.22 17.15 13.37
N ASP A 527 -31.42 16.48 12.55
CA ASP A 527 -31.79 15.42 11.60
C ASP A 527 -32.94 15.80 10.63
N LYS A 528 -33.29 17.08 10.54
CA LYS A 528 -34.34 17.60 9.64
C LYS A 528 -33.74 18.34 8.47
N HIS A 529 -32.63 19.04 8.71
CA HIS A 529 -31.96 19.82 7.70
C HIS A 529 -30.72 19.10 7.17
N VAL A 530 -30.55 19.20 5.86
CA VAL A 530 -29.48 18.53 5.12
C VAL A 530 -28.79 19.53 4.23
N VAL A 531 -27.46 19.45 4.19
CA VAL A 531 -26.64 20.27 3.30
C VAL A 531 -25.99 19.37 2.27
N ALA A 532 -26.07 19.76 1.00
CA ALA A 532 -25.48 19.04 -0.12
C ALA A 532 -24.55 19.97 -0.91
N ALA A 533 -23.36 19.48 -1.28
CA ALA A 533 -22.40 20.18 -2.11
C ALA A 533 -22.16 19.46 -3.43
N SER A 534 -22.00 20.22 -4.51
CA SER A 534 -21.85 19.72 -5.87
C SER A 534 -20.65 20.33 -6.59
N GLU A 535 -20.14 19.62 -7.61
CA GLU A 535 -19.14 20.17 -8.53
C GLU A 535 -19.68 21.28 -9.43
N ASP A 536 -21.01 21.50 -9.45
CA ASP A 536 -21.63 22.64 -10.13
C ASP A 536 -21.33 24.01 -9.46
N ARG A 537 -20.42 24.02 -8.47
CA ARG A 537 -19.96 25.20 -7.71
C ARG A 537 -21.04 25.76 -6.78
N SER A 538 -22.02 24.94 -6.41
CA SER A 538 -23.05 25.33 -5.48
C SER A 538 -23.21 24.33 -4.34
N TRP A 539 -23.67 24.84 -3.22
CA TRP A 539 -24.14 24.03 -2.11
C TRP A 539 -25.54 24.51 -1.70
N SER A 540 -26.38 23.56 -1.27
CA SER A 540 -27.80 23.79 -1.01
C SER A 540 -28.21 23.25 0.35
N LEU A 541 -29.16 23.95 0.98
CA LEU A 541 -29.80 23.54 2.24
C LEU A 541 -31.20 23.01 1.96
N TRP A 542 -31.47 21.81 2.44
CA TRP A 542 -32.73 21.09 2.29
C TRP A 542 -33.37 20.84 3.65
N GLU A 543 -34.68 20.70 3.64
CA GLU A 543 -35.46 20.20 4.77
C GLU A 543 -36.12 18.90 4.34
N LEU A 544 -35.96 17.81 5.09
CA LEU A 544 -36.40 16.47 4.69
C LEU A 544 -37.93 16.32 4.55
N GLY A 545 -38.72 17.30 5.00
CA GLY A 545 -40.17 17.36 4.76
C GLY A 545 -40.58 18.15 3.50
N CYS A 546 -39.66 18.88 2.87
CA CYS A 546 -39.92 19.71 1.70
C CYS A 546 -39.04 19.25 0.54
N GLU A 547 -39.63 18.80 -0.57
CA GLU A 547 -38.91 18.45 -1.81
C GLU A 547 -38.25 19.66 -2.52
N LYS A 548 -38.17 20.83 -1.85
CA LYS A 548 -37.57 22.06 -2.36
C LYS A 548 -36.42 22.50 -1.48
N ALA A 549 -35.32 22.89 -2.12
CA ALA A 549 -34.20 23.52 -1.42
C ALA A 549 -34.67 24.85 -0.81
N ARG A 550 -34.30 25.09 0.46
CA ARG A 550 -34.60 26.35 1.16
C ARG A 550 -33.75 27.48 0.60
N VAL A 551 -32.46 27.22 0.42
CA VAL A 551 -31.47 28.20 -0.04
C VAL A 551 -30.36 27.49 -0.82
N THR A 552 -29.77 28.19 -1.79
CA THR A 552 -28.60 27.72 -2.56
C THR A 552 -27.58 28.84 -2.65
N TRP A 553 -26.33 28.53 -2.33
CA TRP A 553 -25.19 29.43 -2.44
C TRP A 553 -24.30 28.98 -3.58
N ARG A 554 -23.63 29.95 -4.22
CA ARG A 554 -22.69 29.69 -5.30
C ARG A 554 -21.30 30.18 -4.90
N SER A 555 -20.32 29.31 -5.07
CA SER A 555 -18.90 29.64 -5.00
C SER A 555 -18.35 29.92 -6.40
N ASN A 556 -17.22 30.62 -6.46
CA ASN A 556 -16.58 30.94 -7.73
C ASN A 556 -15.86 29.75 -8.38
N SER A 557 -15.65 28.66 -7.62
CA SER A 557 -14.96 27.44 -8.05
C SER A 557 -15.68 26.18 -7.56
N MET A 558 -15.30 25.02 -8.09
CA MET A 558 -15.88 23.72 -7.76
C MET A 558 -15.65 23.38 -6.29
N ILE A 559 -16.68 22.90 -5.60
CA ILE A 559 -16.60 22.50 -4.20
C ILE A 559 -16.08 21.06 -4.14
N ARG A 560 -15.13 20.79 -3.25
CA ARG A 560 -14.49 19.49 -3.08
C ARG A 560 -14.81 18.82 -1.75
N GLY A 561 -15.30 19.58 -0.77
CA GLY A 561 -15.79 19.04 0.50
C GLY A 561 -16.67 20.03 1.23
N LEU A 562 -17.50 19.51 2.14
CA LEU A 562 -18.42 20.29 2.95
C LEU A 562 -18.48 19.76 4.39
N ALA A 563 -18.45 20.67 5.36
CA ALA A 563 -18.66 20.37 6.78
C ALA A 563 -19.63 21.38 7.40
N VAL A 564 -20.42 20.93 8.36
CA VAL A 564 -21.43 21.75 9.05
C VAL A 564 -21.03 21.87 10.52
N SER A 565 -21.32 23.03 11.13
CA SER A 565 -21.16 23.24 12.56
C SER A 565 -22.02 22.24 13.34
N PRO A 566 -21.46 21.47 14.28
CA PRO A 566 -22.24 20.70 15.24
C PRO A 566 -22.97 21.69 16.12
N ASP A 567 -24.29 21.79 15.94
CA ASP A 567 -25.08 22.75 16.68
C ASP A 567 -25.16 22.33 18.15
N LYS A 568 -24.54 23.13 19.02
CA LYS A 568 -25.00 23.27 20.40
C LYS A 568 -25.15 24.76 20.64
N ALA A 569 -26.39 25.20 20.80
CA ALA A 569 -26.76 26.52 21.30
C ALA A 569 -25.96 26.87 22.56
N ARG A 570 -24.77 27.45 22.39
CA ARG A 570 -23.88 27.80 23.50
C ARG A 570 -23.87 29.29 23.81
N ASP A 571 -24.49 30.08 22.94
CA ASP A 571 -24.85 31.46 23.21
C ASP A 571 -26.36 31.59 22.98
N GLY A 572 -27.10 32.20 23.91
CA GLY A 572 -28.55 32.41 23.83
C GLY A 572 -29.02 33.32 22.68
N ILE A 573 -28.29 33.36 21.58
CA ILE A 573 -28.56 34.06 20.33
C ILE A 573 -28.66 32.96 19.26
N GLY A 574 -29.89 32.63 18.88
CA GLY A 574 -30.23 31.39 18.16
C GLY A 574 -29.48 31.08 16.86
N TRP A 575 -29.47 29.77 16.54
CA TRP A 575 -29.32 29.16 15.21
C TRP A 575 -28.28 29.79 14.26
N GLY A 576 -27.05 29.99 14.74
CA GLY A 576 -25.92 30.35 13.88
C GLY A 576 -25.39 29.14 13.11
N VAL A 577 -26.18 28.56 12.21
CA VAL A 577 -25.76 27.42 11.38
C VAL A 577 -24.65 27.88 10.45
N SER A 578 -23.45 27.36 10.69
CA SER A 578 -22.27 27.71 9.92
C SER A 578 -21.81 26.51 9.08
N VAL A 579 -21.44 26.76 7.83
CA VAL A 579 -21.01 25.74 6.88
C VAL A 579 -19.63 26.08 6.36
N VAL A 580 -18.70 25.13 6.41
CA VAL A 580 -17.37 25.27 5.80
C VAL A 580 -17.36 24.54 4.47
N THR A 581 -16.91 25.23 3.43
CA THR A 581 -16.66 24.65 2.12
C THR A 581 -15.20 24.78 1.75
N ILE A 582 -14.65 23.74 1.15
CA ILE A 582 -13.33 23.77 0.51
C ILE A 582 -13.48 23.66 -1.00
N THR A 583 -12.78 24.50 -1.73
CA THR A 583 -12.89 24.61 -3.18
C THR A 583 -11.60 24.19 -3.89
N LEU A 584 -11.73 23.86 -5.18
CA LEU A 584 -10.62 23.51 -6.06
C LEU A 584 -9.57 24.63 -6.16
N ASP A 585 -9.99 25.90 -6.07
CA ASP A 585 -9.11 27.08 -6.12
C ASP A 585 -8.35 27.36 -4.80
N ARG A 586 -8.19 26.35 -3.94
CA ARG A 586 -7.44 26.38 -2.67
C ARG A 586 -8.03 27.30 -1.60
N LYS A 587 -9.32 27.64 -1.69
CA LYS A 587 -9.98 28.48 -0.71
C LYS A 587 -10.77 27.64 0.28
N VAL A 588 -10.74 28.07 1.52
CA VAL A 588 -11.66 27.60 2.57
C VAL A 588 -12.56 28.77 2.91
N GLN A 589 -13.87 28.56 2.81
CA GLN A 589 -14.87 29.59 3.05
C GLN A 589 -15.81 29.12 4.16
N MET A 590 -16.08 30.02 5.10
CA MET A 590 -17.10 29.82 6.12
C MET A 590 -18.34 30.63 5.76
N TRP A 591 -19.48 29.97 5.71
CA TRP A 591 -20.76 30.54 5.36
C TRP A 591 -21.66 30.55 6.59
N ASP A 592 -22.36 31.67 6.79
CA ASP A 592 -23.52 31.70 7.67
C ASP A 592 -24.76 31.48 6.81
N VAL A 593 -25.61 30.51 7.17
CA VAL A 593 -26.85 30.20 6.44
C VAL A 593 -27.81 31.40 6.35
N ARG A 594 -27.64 32.40 7.21
CA ARG A 594 -28.47 33.62 7.20
C ARG A 594 -27.98 34.68 6.21
N GLY A 595 -26.72 34.58 5.77
CA GLY A 595 -26.06 35.56 4.92
C GLY A 595 -25.88 35.07 3.47
N PRO A 596 -25.93 35.98 2.48
CA PRO A 596 -25.60 35.65 1.10
C PRO A 596 -24.08 35.53 0.88
N GLU A 597 -23.27 36.15 1.75
CA GLU A 597 -21.81 36.21 1.63
C GLU A 597 -21.11 35.34 2.68
N PRO A 598 -19.89 34.84 2.36
CA PRO A 598 -19.11 34.08 3.33
C PRO A 598 -18.65 35.00 4.46
N ARG A 599 -18.79 34.53 5.71
CA ARG A 599 -18.36 35.25 6.92
C ARG A 599 -16.86 35.54 6.90
N TRP A 600 -16.08 34.59 6.42
CA TRP A 600 -14.66 34.77 6.14
C TRP A 600 -14.20 33.82 5.03
N THR A 601 -13.11 34.17 4.36
CA THR A 601 -12.46 33.33 3.34
C THR A 601 -10.97 33.29 3.58
N LYS A 602 -10.41 32.09 3.72
CA LYS A 602 -8.97 31.86 3.75
C LYS A 602 -8.52 31.49 2.34
N VAL A 603 -7.69 32.35 1.75
CA VAL A 603 -7.07 32.11 0.44
C VAL A 603 -5.76 31.33 0.66
N GLU A 604 -5.43 30.42 -0.27
CA GLU A 604 -4.25 29.55 -0.22
C GLU A 604 -4.19 28.67 1.04
N ALA A 605 -5.32 28.07 1.42
CA ALA A 605 -5.36 27.13 2.54
C ALA A 605 -4.47 25.90 2.30
N HIS A 606 -4.35 25.45 1.05
CA HIS A 606 -3.49 24.36 0.61
C HIS A 606 -2.54 24.81 -0.51
N GLY A 607 -1.42 24.13 -0.68
CA GLY A 607 -0.42 24.47 -1.71
C GLY A 607 -0.90 24.21 -3.15
N VAL A 608 -1.79 23.21 -3.35
CA VAL A 608 -2.21 22.71 -4.67
C VAL A 608 -3.71 22.79 -4.92
N GLU A 609 -4.50 21.83 -4.46
CA GLU A 609 -5.96 21.82 -4.58
C GLU A 609 -6.54 21.36 -3.24
N GLY A 610 -7.69 21.91 -2.85
CA GLY A 610 -8.43 21.42 -1.69
C GLY A 610 -9.14 20.11 -2.02
N GLY A 611 -9.02 19.12 -1.14
CA GLY A 611 -9.55 17.77 -1.35
C GLY A 611 -10.81 17.48 -0.54
N CYS A 612 -10.75 17.61 0.78
CA CYS A 612 -11.84 17.25 1.69
C CYS A 612 -11.83 18.10 2.96
N VAL A 613 -12.93 18.08 3.70
CA VAL A 613 -13.09 18.76 4.99
C VAL A 613 -13.91 17.91 5.95
N ALA A 614 -13.59 17.99 7.25
CA ALA A 614 -14.39 17.41 8.33
C ALA A 614 -14.38 18.36 9.53
N SER A 615 -15.49 18.43 10.27
CA SER A 615 -15.60 19.18 11.52
C SER A 615 -15.45 18.25 12.73
N ASP A 616 -14.96 18.81 13.85
CA ASP A 616 -15.13 18.20 15.16
C ASP A 616 -16.62 18.19 15.56
N ASN A 617 -16.99 17.49 16.64
CA ASN A 617 -18.36 17.44 17.15
C ASN A 617 -18.67 18.57 18.16
N ARG A 618 -17.70 19.43 18.47
CA ARG A 618 -17.84 20.57 19.40
C ARG A 618 -17.95 21.92 18.71
N GLY A 619 -17.64 22.03 17.42
CA GLY A 619 -17.59 23.27 16.67
C GLY A 619 -16.38 24.15 17.01
N VAL A 620 -15.27 23.57 17.47
CA VAL A 620 -14.05 24.31 17.85
C VAL A 620 -13.06 24.31 16.70
N VAL A 621 -12.83 23.15 16.09
CA VAL A 621 -11.86 22.98 15.00
C VAL A 621 -12.46 22.22 13.83
N PHE A 622 -11.87 22.42 12.65
CA PHE A 622 -12.11 21.58 11.49
C PHE A 622 -10.79 21.20 10.84
N ALA A 623 -10.76 20.05 10.16
CA ALA A 623 -9.61 19.56 9.43
C ALA A 623 -9.88 19.60 7.92
N THR A 624 -8.87 19.93 7.15
CA THR A 624 -8.89 19.87 5.69
C THR A 624 -7.75 19.01 5.16
N GLY A 625 -8.03 18.32 4.06
CA GLY A 625 -7.06 17.50 3.35
C GLY A 625 -6.93 18.01 1.92
N GLY A 626 -5.71 18.07 1.40
CA GLY A 626 -5.43 18.61 0.06
C GLY A 626 -4.67 17.65 -0.84
N ALA A 627 -4.56 18.05 -2.11
CA ALA A 627 -3.66 17.43 -3.09
C ALA A 627 -2.17 17.80 -2.87
N ASP A 628 -1.88 18.61 -1.85
CA ASP A 628 -0.53 18.84 -1.33
C ASP A 628 -0.10 17.77 -0.30
N ASN A 629 -0.89 16.70 -0.17
CA ASN A 629 -0.70 15.57 0.75
C ASN A 629 -0.68 15.97 2.23
N ALA A 630 -1.10 17.21 2.53
CA ALA A 630 -1.12 17.75 3.87
C ALA A 630 -2.51 17.60 4.49
N VAL A 631 -2.52 17.29 5.78
CA VAL A 631 -3.68 17.45 6.65
C VAL A 631 -3.45 18.71 7.49
N LYS A 632 -4.38 19.65 7.38
CA LYS A 632 -4.35 20.92 8.11
C LYS A 632 -5.55 21.03 9.03
N VAL A 633 -5.35 21.59 10.21
CA VAL A 633 -6.40 21.83 11.21
C VAL A 633 -6.50 23.32 11.45
N PHE A 634 -7.72 23.82 11.39
CA PHE A 634 -8.07 25.22 11.51
C PHE A 634 -9.04 25.44 12.67
N ASP A 635 -8.98 26.62 13.26
CA ASP A 635 -9.98 27.08 14.21
C ASP A 635 -11.24 27.51 13.46
N TRP A 636 -12.38 27.00 13.91
CA TRP A 636 -13.70 27.21 13.29
C TRP A 636 -14.09 28.69 13.20
N HIS A 637 -13.79 29.49 14.23
CA HIS A 637 -14.35 30.83 14.36
C HIS A 637 -13.59 31.88 13.56
N ASN A 638 -12.26 31.75 13.52
CA ASN A 638 -11.37 32.75 12.91
C ASN A 638 -10.71 32.27 11.60
N GLY A 639 -10.78 30.97 11.28
CA GLY A 639 -10.15 30.40 10.08
C GLY A 639 -8.62 30.38 10.14
N ASN A 640 -8.02 30.50 11.32
CA ASN A 640 -6.57 30.42 11.51
C ASN A 640 -6.10 28.99 11.48
N GLU A 641 -4.96 28.75 10.83
CA GLU A 641 -4.29 27.45 10.81
C GLU A 641 -3.66 27.20 12.19
N VAL A 642 -4.09 26.13 12.86
CA VAL A 642 -3.60 25.77 14.20
C VAL A 642 -2.51 24.71 14.11
N ALA A 643 -2.61 23.80 13.14
CA ALA A 643 -1.60 22.79 12.91
C ALA A 643 -1.66 22.25 11.47
N ALA A 644 -0.51 21.82 10.96
CA ALA A 644 -0.38 21.18 9.67
C ALA A 644 0.64 20.04 9.76
N ALA A 645 0.40 18.97 9.00
CA ALA A 645 1.37 17.91 8.82
C ALA A 645 1.22 17.23 7.47
N THR A 646 2.34 16.80 6.93
CA THR A 646 2.44 16.01 5.70
C THR A 646 2.83 14.59 6.08
N VAL A 647 1.88 13.67 5.91
CA VAL A 647 2.04 12.24 6.25
C VAL A 647 1.69 11.35 5.09
N HIS A 648 0.85 11.79 4.16
CA HIS A 648 0.51 10.99 3.00
C HIS A 648 1.53 11.21 1.87
N SER A 649 1.71 10.18 1.06
CA SER A 649 2.50 10.23 -0.15
C SER A 649 1.70 10.71 -1.36
N ALA A 650 0.37 10.61 -1.27
CA ALA A 650 -0.59 11.02 -2.30
C ALA A 650 -1.71 11.92 -1.71
N PRO A 651 -2.57 12.50 -2.58
CA PRO A 651 -3.65 13.38 -2.13
C PRO A 651 -4.56 12.75 -1.06
N VAL A 652 -4.94 13.56 -0.08
CA VAL A 652 -5.89 13.15 0.97
C VAL A 652 -7.30 13.07 0.38
N ALA A 653 -7.89 11.88 0.39
CA ALA A 653 -9.19 11.62 -0.22
C ALA A 653 -10.35 12.02 0.70
N LYS A 654 -10.28 11.63 1.99
CA LYS A 654 -11.33 11.92 2.96
C LYS A 654 -10.76 12.01 4.39
N LEU A 655 -11.49 12.71 5.25
CA LEU A 655 -11.18 12.91 6.67
C LEU A 655 -12.42 12.59 7.52
N ALA A 656 -12.21 12.10 8.73
CA ALA A 656 -13.27 12.00 9.73
C ALA A 656 -12.72 12.25 11.14
N PHE A 657 -13.51 12.95 11.95
CA PHE A 657 -13.29 13.08 13.39
C PHE A 657 -13.94 11.91 14.11
N SER A 658 -13.27 11.40 15.15
CA SER A 658 -13.86 10.47 16.09
C SER A 658 -14.98 11.16 16.89
N PRO A 659 -16.05 10.45 17.28
CA PRO A 659 -17.17 11.02 18.05
C PRO A 659 -16.79 11.68 19.39
N ASP A 660 -15.62 11.33 19.95
CA ASP A 660 -15.07 11.91 21.18
C ASP A 660 -14.09 13.09 20.95
N ASP A 661 -13.89 13.50 19.69
CA ASP A 661 -13.00 14.58 19.23
C ASP A 661 -11.52 14.39 19.61
N ARG A 662 -11.12 13.17 19.93
CA ARG A 662 -9.72 12.87 20.31
C ARG A 662 -8.86 12.48 19.13
N THR A 663 -9.46 11.92 18.09
CA THR A 663 -8.74 11.33 16.97
C THR A 663 -9.29 11.84 15.65
N ILE A 664 -8.41 12.24 14.75
CA ILE A 664 -8.73 12.44 13.34
C ILE A 664 -8.21 11.22 12.59
N VAL A 665 -8.98 10.73 11.63
CA VAL A 665 -8.53 9.70 10.68
C VAL A 665 -8.48 10.34 9.31
N SER A 666 -7.33 10.24 8.64
CA SER A 666 -7.15 10.66 7.26
C SER A 666 -6.83 9.46 6.38
N VAL A 667 -7.44 9.47 5.21
CA VAL A 667 -7.31 8.40 4.22
C VAL A 667 -6.90 9.02 2.89
N ALA A 668 -5.98 8.40 2.18
CA ALA A 668 -5.39 8.94 0.96
C ALA A 668 -5.40 7.97 -0.22
N VAL A 669 -5.17 8.53 -1.41
CA VAL A 669 -5.09 7.79 -2.67
C VAL A 669 -3.94 6.77 -2.64
N ASP A 670 -2.96 6.94 -1.76
CA ASP A 670 -1.88 5.99 -1.55
C ASP A 670 -2.27 4.73 -0.77
N GLY A 671 -3.55 4.57 -0.42
CA GLY A 671 -4.05 3.43 0.34
C GLY A 671 -3.75 3.50 1.85
N THR A 672 -3.08 4.57 2.31
CA THR A 672 -2.67 4.70 3.72
C THR A 672 -3.76 5.31 4.59
N LEU A 673 -3.75 4.86 5.84
CA LEU A 673 -4.60 5.35 6.92
C LEU A 673 -3.70 5.96 7.99
N ALA A 674 -3.92 7.24 8.32
CA ALA A 674 -3.20 7.92 9.38
C ALA A 674 -4.15 8.33 10.50
N PHE A 675 -3.75 8.00 11.74
CA PHE A 675 -4.48 8.31 12.96
C PHE A 675 -3.79 9.45 13.70
N TRP A 676 -4.50 10.56 13.91
CA TRP A 676 -3.98 11.77 14.52
C TRP A 676 -4.62 11.99 15.88
N GLN A 677 -3.84 11.97 16.96
CA GLN A 677 -4.35 12.38 18.27
C GLN A 677 -4.39 13.90 18.36
N LEU A 678 -5.58 14.50 18.39
CA LEU A 678 -5.81 15.94 18.25
C LEU A 678 -5.00 16.76 19.27
N MET A 679 -5.07 16.41 20.55
CA MET A 679 -4.34 17.16 21.61
C MET A 679 -2.82 17.09 21.42
N ARG A 680 -2.29 15.96 20.95
CA ARG A 680 -0.86 15.83 20.66
C ARG A 680 -0.48 16.62 19.41
N PHE A 681 -1.32 16.56 18.38
CA PHE A 681 -1.15 17.26 17.11
C PHE A 681 -1.03 18.78 17.32
N LEU A 682 -1.92 19.36 18.13
CA LEU A 682 -1.91 20.79 18.45
C LEU A 682 -0.69 21.17 19.31
N SER A 683 -0.28 20.31 20.26
CA SER A 683 0.86 20.58 21.15
C SER A 683 2.25 20.54 20.47
N GLN A 684 2.41 19.75 19.40
CA GLN A 684 3.69 19.61 18.70
C GLN A 684 4.07 20.89 17.93
N GLN A 685 3.08 21.62 17.40
CA GLN A 685 3.32 22.84 16.64
C GLN A 685 3.62 24.06 17.54
N GLN A 686 3.07 24.10 18.76
CA GLN A 686 3.41 25.14 19.74
C GLN A 686 4.88 25.11 20.21
N GLN A 687 5.59 23.98 20.07
CA GLN A 687 7.03 23.93 20.35
C GLN A 687 7.91 24.47 19.21
N VAL A 688 7.38 24.58 17.99
CA VAL A 688 8.12 25.06 16.81
C VAL A 688 7.96 26.58 16.63
N ASN A 689 6.88 27.18 17.13
CA ASN A 689 6.65 28.63 17.13
C ASN A 689 6.33 29.16 18.54
N PRO A 690 7.30 29.70 19.28
CA PRO A 690 7.02 30.39 20.54
C PRO A 690 6.48 31.80 20.23
N SER A 691 5.18 32.02 20.42
CA SER A 691 4.60 33.38 20.50
C SER A 691 4.32 33.77 21.96
N PRO A 692 4.28 35.07 22.30
CA PRO A 692 4.51 35.56 23.66
C PRO A 692 3.21 35.80 24.45
N HIS A 693 2.44 34.77 24.80
CA HIS A 693 1.30 34.92 25.74
C HIS A 693 1.16 33.70 26.67
N PRO A 694 0.59 33.87 27.90
CA PRO A 694 0.90 32.99 29.03
C PRO A 694 0.16 31.64 28.95
N PRO A 695 0.72 30.57 29.57
CA PRO A 695 0.27 29.20 29.37
C PRO A 695 -0.86 28.80 30.33
N LEU A 696 -1.64 27.78 29.93
CA LEU A 696 -2.51 26.98 30.80
C LEU A 696 -2.01 25.51 30.85
N PRO A 697 -2.38 24.74 31.88
CA PRO A 697 -1.43 23.94 32.66
C PRO A 697 -1.08 22.58 32.06
N ARG A 698 0.19 22.18 32.24
CA ARG A 698 0.72 20.82 31.98
C ARG A 698 0.18 19.82 33.03
N PRO A 699 0.06 18.52 32.72
CA PRO A 699 1.17 17.55 32.91
C PRO A 699 1.27 16.48 31.77
N VAL A 700 2.48 16.13 31.27
CA VAL A 700 3.39 15.01 31.64
C VAL A 700 3.41 13.92 30.55
N HIS A 701 4.63 13.64 30.07
CA HIS A 701 5.10 12.66 29.09
C HIS A 701 4.75 12.86 27.60
N THR A 702 5.72 13.49 26.94
CA THR A 702 5.91 13.60 25.49
C THR A 702 6.35 12.28 24.88
N TYR A 703 5.55 11.76 23.93
CA TYR A 703 6.02 10.84 22.90
C TYR A 703 5.64 11.42 21.53
N LYS A 704 6.64 11.64 20.68
CA LYS A 704 6.44 11.86 19.24
C LYS A 704 5.79 10.59 18.69
N ASN A 705 4.76 10.70 17.86
CA ASN A 705 4.42 9.79 16.76
C ASN A 705 3.11 10.23 16.08
N VAL A 706 3.19 10.45 14.76
CA VAL A 706 2.10 10.14 13.84
C VAL A 706 2.19 8.63 13.63
N LEU A 707 1.12 7.89 13.89
CA LEU A 707 1.06 6.45 13.61
C LEU A 707 0.34 6.30 12.27
N VAL A 708 1.12 6.08 11.21
CA VAL A 708 0.60 5.53 9.95
C VAL A 708 0.35 4.06 10.24
N ALA A 709 -0.90 3.61 10.04
CA ALA A 709 -1.25 2.21 10.19
C ALA A 709 -0.73 1.42 8.98
N THR A 710 0.57 1.18 8.95
CA THR A 710 1.15 0.01 8.29
C THR A 710 1.52 -0.95 9.41
N HIS A 711 0.59 -1.81 9.82
CA HIS A 711 0.93 -2.89 10.75
C HIS A 711 1.95 -3.84 10.04
N PRO A 712 2.78 -4.61 10.77
CA PRO A 712 4.23 -4.67 10.68
C PRO A 712 4.84 -5.34 9.46
#